data_AF-A0A538PIP5-F1
#
_entry.id   AF-A0A538PIP5-F1
#
_cell.length_a   1.000
_cell.length_b   1.000
_cell.length_c   1.000
_cell.angle_alpha   90.00
_cell.angle_beta   90.00
_cell.angle_gamma   90.00
#
_symmetry.space_group_name_H-M   'P 1'
#
loop_
_entity.id
_entity.type
_entity.pdbx_description
1 polymer ?
#
loop_
_entity_poly.entity_id
_entity_poly.type
_entity_poly.pdbx_seq_one_letter_code
_entity_poly.pdbx_strand_id
1 'polypeptide(L)'
;MPRRRMAPNAEQLANDVLAGRVRLGAGELLDCIHEINPTGRALGTADERRRYQLKARLQSLLIRSFPDDLVMSAEGGDVVAIRHRYLGQDACHARVDELDDDARARVRWLLDTGETDAPDEPASAAPSAPAAADLDLIAQGRAALDEFDYDTARQRFERAALHATDDPAAARALLELLVDHLALDEEALGIERQLAPRIAADSEVRGLLAVAAARLGDAGAVARLLDGLAGTRVADAWAALAQHAVEHQAGDDVDRFIARLTECDPARPELVGLREAANRLRADARRPAEQELLRLAEQDDAAAEATARALLARWPDSAVAGKVLGRIQERRRAGDAERLLAQARSALSSGDPARAMELCRQARGVGAEVQDLVDQIRAAEAAQRRARDDAEVAAVCARLAEPDLRPGLAAFLALEPELRSRVRARIDLPVLDWLEQAAGRHKAARQGALSDAVLAIAAAAEAAARGDDDRVLALLDPHEALLGGVSRASELHGEAQRRISARRRAAATSALEQARLALAAGDLDGYERASEPLDRRDLDAAQRQQLDELRSEVHARRDALRRGARIDELAAAGDLVTAVRELEDLLARSPAEQDAMHARLDGLRAELRRAWCARTDQVEALRGDHDRIGELLGPLPYMESAAPWLVAEGRELVIATADGPHVFVARVSVDDARLIDRRCLRAPEPIGPLLTTIVDGDTIWLVGQAGRVLQLRWTTGEPRRWASLASFLVGDERIDRVYVIPGGSHLWVEAEVPAAGSTFRVIDIEGWRVRRELPAARTFQLLVAGVASSIIGMRYDGGALRYTDRGTVAEELSAVAGMQVSAVTGDAGGGLIVLGARSEDDGEIEIVHLRGGRVLHRWTLPESWHERSHRCASARRSGLVAVHHIVEVGDARLAVLRSSESELAPVYTVHAPSDVVLAQDVDAGEVVALWDSAQGVRLARIAAEPPVFGDAVALHPRWVLPALTDYFSCGPHGDDANTGRLYAAEQDARRGDWQKARTALETTAPDSVAPEWRAHHYHLLGLAWLHTGIEPERVRDLWQTGQSHEPGDDVRLFSCRLDVCLDLVEPPPDPLPADWWDAGAPLIRQLRGAIATADRHQAAGDARTALDTLRRRVVTHSGELQSTARLAAAWLAIDAEAPDGFDKAIALARFVALHLRGAVDLPIAGAWSADRLADIADQAQRWLATWHEQR
;
A
#
# COMPACT_ATOMS: atom_id res chain seq x y z
N MET A 1 -2.62 13.47 -26.13
CA MET A 1 -3.38 12.36 -25.53
C MET A 1 -3.63 11.27 -26.56
N PRO A 2 -3.03 10.08 -26.42
CA PRO A 2 -3.30 8.97 -27.33
C PRO A 2 -4.59 8.24 -26.92
N ARG A 3 -5.40 7.90 -27.91
CA ARG A 3 -6.65 7.12 -27.79
C ARG A 3 -6.37 5.76 -27.14
N ARG A 4 -6.99 5.51 -25.97
CA ARG A 4 -7.09 4.17 -25.34
C ARG A 4 -7.79 3.21 -26.31
N ARG A 5 -7.16 2.06 -26.56
CA ARG A 5 -7.80 0.87 -27.15
C ARG A 5 -8.94 0.41 -26.22
N MET A 6 -10.08 0.04 -26.81
CA MET A 6 -11.24 -0.51 -26.12
C MET A 6 -10.89 -1.80 -25.37
N ALA A 7 -11.26 -1.86 -24.09
CA ALA A 7 -11.21 -3.05 -23.24
C ALA A 7 -12.20 -4.13 -23.72
N PRO A 8 -11.96 -5.43 -23.43
CA PRO A 8 -12.91 -6.51 -23.71
C PRO A 8 -14.25 -6.30 -22.98
N ASN A 9 -15.33 -6.77 -23.58
CA ASN A 9 -16.71 -6.59 -23.13
C ASN A 9 -16.93 -7.17 -21.71
N ALA A 10 -17.26 -6.35 -20.72
CA ALA A 10 -17.38 -6.72 -19.29
C ALA A 10 -18.29 -7.95 -19.02
N GLU A 11 -19.34 -8.14 -19.82
CA GLU A 11 -20.20 -9.33 -19.72
C GLU A 11 -19.51 -10.63 -20.14
N GLN A 12 -18.57 -10.56 -21.06
CA GLN A 12 -17.79 -11.72 -21.47
C GLN A 12 -16.82 -12.14 -20.36
N LEU A 13 -16.17 -11.15 -19.72
CA LEU A 13 -15.35 -11.38 -18.53
C LEU A 13 -16.17 -12.00 -17.40
N ALA A 14 -17.34 -11.43 -17.08
CA ALA A 14 -18.23 -11.98 -16.06
C ALA A 14 -18.64 -13.43 -16.33
N ASN A 15 -18.96 -13.79 -17.57
CA ASN A 15 -19.30 -15.16 -17.95
C ASN A 15 -18.09 -16.11 -17.90
N ASP A 16 -16.89 -15.63 -18.24
CA ASP A 16 -15.66 -16.42 -18.15
C ASP A 16 -15.25 -16.68 -16.70
N VAL A 17 -15.49 -15.72 -15.81
CA VAL A 17 -15.29 -15.84 -14.36
C VAL A 17 -16.28 -16.85 -13.77
N LEU A 18 -17.57 -16.72 -14.08
CA LEU A 18 -18.60 -17.66 -13.60
C LEU A 18 -18.43 -19.09 -14.15
N ALA A 19 -17.81 -19.25 -15.31
CA ALA A 19 -17.48 -20.55 -15.89
C ALA A 19 -16.15 -21.14 -15.37
N GLY A 20 -15.43 -20.43 -14.49
CA GLY A 20 -14.12 -20.84 -13.97
C GLY A 20 -12.98 -20.79 -15.00
N ARG A 21 -13.18 -20.11 -16.15
CA ARG A 21 -12.14 -19.92 -17.17
C ARG A 21 -11.14 -18.82 -16.79
N VAL A 22 -11.57 -17.89 -15.94
CA VAL A 22 -10.74 -16.80 -15.37
C VAL A 22 -10.96 -16.76 -13.86
N ARG A 23 -9.88 -16.67 -13.08
CA ARG A 23 -9.94 -16.43 -11.62
C ARG A 23 -9.54 -14.99 -11.34
N LEU A 24 -10.41 -14.26 -10.65
CA LEU A 24 -10.18 -12.87 -10.24
C LEU A 24 -9.95 -12.80 -8.73
N GLY A 25 -9.13 -11.85 -8.28
CA GLY A 25 -9.06 -11.46 -6.86
C GLY A 25 -10.31 -10.70 -6.41
N ALA A 26 -10.48 -10.48 -5.10
CA ALA A 26 -11.68 -9.83 -4.53
C ALA A 26 -11.94 -8.43 -5.12
N GLY A 27 -10.90 -7.58 -5.23
CA GLY A 27 -11.03 -6.24 -5.82
C GLY A 27 -11.45 -6.27 -7.30
N GLU A 28 -10.83 -7.14 -8.10
CA GLU A 28 -11.18 -7.30 -9.51
C GLU A 28 -12.58 -7.89 -9.70
N LEU A 29 -13.03 -8.74 -8.77
CA LEU A 29 -14.37 -9.30 -8.76
C LEU A 29 -15.41 -8.24 -8.36
N LEU A 30 -15.08 -7.33 -7.42
CA LEU A 30 -15.91 -6.18 -7.06
C LEU A 30 -16.03 -5.19 -8.22
N ASP A 31 -14.91 -4.87 -8.89
CA ASP A 31 -14.90 -4.05 -10.10
C ASP A 31 -15.79 -4.68 -11.19
N CYS A 32 -15.70 -6.00 -11.37
CA CYS A 32 -16.56 -6.73 -12.30
C CYS A 32 -18.04 -6.67 -11.89
N ILE A 33 -18.37 -6.79 -10.60
CA ILE A 33 -19.73 -6.66 -10.08
C ILE A 33 -20.28 -5.24 -10.32
N HIS A 34 -19.49 -4.19 -10.07
CA HIS A 34 -19.85 -2.80 -10.35
C HIS A 34 -20.02 -2.53 -11.85
N GLU A 35 -19.16 -3.11 -12.68
CA GLU A 35 -19.27 -3.03 -14.14
C GLU A 35 -20.51 -3.74 -14.69
N ILE A 36 -20.97 -4.83 -14.06
CA ILE A 36 -22.18 -5.56 -14.45
C ILE A 36 -23.45 -4.96 -13.86
N ASN A 37 -23.37 -4.30 -12.70
CA ASN A 37 -24.53 -3.77 -11.99
C ASN A 37 -25.37 -2.85 -12.89
N PRO A 38 -26.63 -3.23 -13.20
CA PRO A 38 -27.49 -2.44 -14.09
C PRO A 38 -28.13 -1.23 -13.39
N THR A 39 -28.00 -1.10 -12.06
CA THR A 39 -28.53 0.02 -11.28
C THR A 39 -28.00 1.35 -11.84
N GLY A 40 -28.91 2.29 -12.16
CA GLY A 40 -28.55 3.59 -12.75
C GLY A 40 -28.24 3.58 -14.26
N ARG A 41 -28.43 2.46 -14.96
CA ARG A 41 -28.19 2.34 -16.41
C ARG A 41 -29.50 2.16 -17.17
N ALA A 42 -29.73 2.96 -18.22
CA ALA A 42 -30.93 2.87 -19.06
C ALA A 42 -30.87 1.67 -20.02
N LEU A 43 -31.11 0.46 -19.51
CA LEU A 43 -31.18 -0.78 -20.27
C LEU A 43 -32.64 -1.18 -20.56
N GLY A 44 -32.88 -1.94 -21.62
CA GLY A 44 -34.19 -2.54 -21.85
C GLY A 44 -34.51 -3.59 -20.78
N THR A 45 -35.79 -3.80 -20.45
CA THR A 45 -36.24 -4.69 -19.37
C THR A 45 -35.69 -6.12 -19.45
N ALA A 46 -35.41 -6.62 -20.65
CA ALA A 46 -34.77 -7.93 -20.85
C ALA A 46 -33.26 -7.93 -20.53
N ASP A 47 -32.53 -6.87 -20.89
CA ASP A 47 -31.10 -6.73 -20.63
C ASP A 47 -30.81 -6.39 -19.17
N GLU A 48 -31.67 -5.58 -18.56
CA GLU A 48 -31.64 -5.26 -17.13
C GLU A 48 -31.81 -6.53 -16.28
N ARG A 49 -32.81 -7.36 -16.58
CA ARG A 49 -32.99 -8.66 -15.91
C ARG A 49 -31.79 -9.59 -16.11
N ARG A 50 -31.23 -9.67 -17.32
CA ARG A 50 -30.03 -10.49 -17.59
C ARG A 50 -28.84 -10.04 -16.73
N ARG A 51 -28.63 -8.73 -16.58
CA ARG A 51 -27.52 -8.19 -15.79
C ARG A 51 -27.74 -8.30 -14.28
N TYR A 52 -28.97 -8.18 -13.79
CA TYR A 52 -29.25 -8.48 -12.37
C TYR A 52 -28.98 -9.95 -12.05
N GLN A 53 -29.36 -10.87 -12.93
CA GLN A 53 -29.03 -12.30 -12.76
C GLN A 53 -27.52 -12.55 -12.78
N LEU A 54 -26.79 -11.88 -13.68
CA LEU A 54 -25.33 -12.02 -13.77
C LEU A 54 -24.63 -11.43 -12.53
N LYS A 55 -25.12 -10.28 -12.04
CA LYS A 55 -24.68 -9.63 -10.80
C LYS A 55 -24.90 -10.55 -9.59
N ALA A 56 -26.09 -11.12 -9.43
CA ALA A 56 -26.41 -12.01 -8.31
C ALA A 56 -25.53 -13.27 -8.29
N ARG A 57 -25.19 -13.82 -9.46
CA ARG A 57 -24.27 -14.96 -9.58
C ARG A 57 -22.83 -14.59 -9.25
N LEU A 58 -22.37 -13.40 -9.63
CA LEU A 58 -21.04 -12.88 -9.27
C LEU A 58 -20.96 -12.55 -7.78
N GLN A 59 -22.01 -11.97 -7.19
CA GLN A 59 -22.13 -11.76 -5.74
C GLN A 59 -22.13 -13.09 -4.99
N SER A 60 -22.83 -14.12 -5.49
CA SER A 60 -22.78 -15.47 -4.93
C SER A 60 -21.38 -16.08 -5.03
N LEU A 61 -20.65 -15.82 -6.11
CA LEU A 61 -19.24 -16.23 -6.24
C LEU A 61 -18.35 -15.47 -5.25
N LEU A 62 -18.53 -14.17 -5.08
CA LEU A 62 -17.79 -13.34 -4.12
C LEU A 62 -18.00 -13.85 -2.68
N ILE A 63 -19.25 -14.13 -2.29
CA ILE A 63 -19.61 -14.67 -0.96
C ILE A 63 -18.95 -16.03 -0.72
N ARG A 64 -18.90 -16.90 -1.74
CA ARG A 64 -18.26 -18.23 -1.60
C ARG A 64 -16.74 -18.16 -1.59
N SER A 65 -16.14 -17.25 -2.36
CA SER A 65 -14.69 -17.20 -2.57
C SER A 65 -13.96 -16.33 -1.54
N PHE A 66 -14.64 -15.35 -0.94
CA PHE A 66 -14.05 -14.41 0.01
C PHE A 66 -14.93 -14.16 1.25
N PRO A 67 -15.54 -15.21 1.86
CA PRO A 67 -16.55 -15.01 2.91
C PRO A 67 -16.02 -14.20 4.10
N ASP A 68 -14.77 -14.42 4.50
CA ASP A 68 -14.18 -13.82 5.71
C ASP A 68 -13.67 -12.38 5.47
N ASP A 69 -13.61 -11.95 4.20
CA ASP A 69 -13.24 -10.60 3.81
C ASP A 69 -14.48 -9.70 3.59
N LEU A 70 -15.70 -10.21 3.83
CA LEU A 70 -16.95 -9.48 3.62
C LEU A 70 -17.64 -9.14 4.95
N VAL A 71 -18.21 -7.95 5.02
CA VAL A 71 -19.13 -7.48 6.06
C VAL A 71 -20.50 -7.37 5.43
N MET A 72 -21.50 -7.98 6.06
CA MET A 72 -22.88 -7.96 5.59
C MET A 72 -23.75 -7.20 6.58
N SER A 73 -24.55 -6.28 6.08
CA SER A 73 -25.50 -5.53 6.89
C SER A 73 -26.89 -5.63 6.26
N ALA A 74 -27.90 -5.87 7.10
CA ALA A 74 -29.28 -5.88 6.67
C ALA A 74 -29.76 -4.45 6.45
N GLU A 75 -30.31 -4.15 5.26
CA GLU A 75 -30.85 -2.82 4.93
C GLU A 75 -32.39 -2.79 4.90
N GLY A 76 -33.04 -3.78 5.50
CA GLY A 76 -34.49 -3.89 5.54
C GLY A 76 -35.08 -4.52 4.28
N GLY A 77 -36.13 -5.33 4.46
CA GLY A 77 -36.56 -6.29 3.42
C GLY A 77 -35.51 -7.38 3.20
N ASP A 78 -35.75 -8.31 2.27
CA ASP A 78 -34.86 -9.45 1.98
C ASP A 78 -33.58 -9.01 1.21
N VAL A 79 -32.98 -7.87 1.60
CA VAL A 79 -31.86 -7.19 0.93
C VAL A 79 -30.70 -7.01 1.91
N VAL A 80 -29.50 -7.33 1.44
CA VAL A 80 -28.25 -7.18 2.20
C VAL A 80 -27.26 -6.30 1.45
N ALA A 81 -26.61 -5.40 2.19
CA ALA A 81 -25.43 -4.70 1.72
C ALA A 81 -24.21 -5.59 1.99
N ILE A 82 -23.43 -5.86 0.96
CA ILE A 82 -22.21 -6.66 1.04
C ILE A 82 -21.03 -5.70 0.84
N ARG A 83 -20.16 -5.57 1.84
CA ARG A 83 -18.98 -4.71 1.78
C ARG A 83 -17.71 -5.50 1.99
N HIS A 84 -16.65 -5.19 1.26
CA HIS A 84 -15.34 -5.79 1.52
C HIS A 84 -14.63 -5.06 2.67
N ARG A 85 -14.29 -5.81 3.73
CA ARG A 85 -13.78 -5.30 5.01
C ARG A 85 -12.55 -4.40 4.86
N TYR A 86 -11.61 -4.79 3.99
CA TYR A 86 -10.31 -4.13 3.87
C TYR A 86 -10.16 -3.17 2.69
N LEU A 87 -11.09 -3.21 1.73
CA LEU A 87 -10.98 -2.41 0.49
C LEU A 87 -11.88 -1.17 0.52
N GLY A 88 -12.79 -1.07 1.50
CA GLY A 88 -13.79 0.00 1.55
C GLY A 88 -14.78 0.00 0.39
N GLN A 89 -14.71 -1.00 -0.50
CA GLN A 89 -15.56 -1.16 -1.67
C GLN A 89 -16.74 -2.07 -1.34
N ASP A 90 -17.94 -1.70 -1.77
CA ASP A 90 -19.12 -2.56 -1.69
C ASP A 90 -19.22 -3.49 -2.90
N ALA A 91 -19.95 -4.60 -2.77
CA ALA A 91 -20.37 -5.45 -3.89
C ALA A 91 -21.79 -5.08 -4.36
N CYS A 92 -22.25 -3.86 -4.08
CA CYS A 92 -23.64 -3.42 -4.13
C CYS A 92 -24.62 -4.27 -3.30
N HIS A 93 -25.86 -3.79 -3.19
CA HIS A 93 -26.95 -4.55 -2.57
C HIS A 93 -27.26 -5.82 -3.33
N ALA A 94 -27.49 -6.90 -2.58
CA ALA A 94 -27.96 -8.18 -3.07
C ALA A 94 -29.30 -8.52 -2.44
N ARG A 95 -30.24 -9.03 -3.22
CA ARG A 95 -31.44 -9.63 -2.64
C ARG A 95 -31.13 -11.06 -2.24
N VAL A 96 -31.45 -11.42 -0.99
CA VAL A 96 -31.17 -12.73 -0.40
C VAL A 96 -31.87 -13.85 -1.18
N ASP A 97 -33.07 -13.58 -1.73
CA ASP A 97 -33.84 -14.52 -2.54
C ASP A 97 -33.28 -14.76 -3.97
N GLU A 98 -32.36 -13.91 -4.44
CA GLU A 98 -31.72 -14.03 -5.75
C GLU A 98 -30.31 -14.65 -5.69
N LEU A 99 -29.77 -14.86 -4.48
CA LEU A 99 -28.49 -15.54 -4.27
C LEU A 99 -28.62 -17.07 -4.42
N ASP A 100 -27.54 -17.71 -4.86
CA ASP A 100 -27.42 -19.18 -4.89
C ASP A 100 -27.65 -19.76 -3.48
N ASP A 101 -28.17 -20.99 -3.38
CA ASP A 101 -28.58 -21.61 -2.10
C ASP A 101 -27.50 -21.56 -1.00
N ASP A 102 -26.25 -21.85 -1.34
CA ASP A 102 -25.12 -21.82 -0.39
C ASP A 102 -24.79 -20.40 0.08
N ALA A 103 -24.81 -19.42 -0.83
CA ALA A 103 -24.55 -18.01 -0.52
C ALA A 103 -25.68 -17.43 0.33
N ARG A 104 -26.93 -17.80 0.02
CA ARG A 104 -28.12 -17.43 0.78
C ARG A 104 -28.12 -18.02 2.19
N ALA A 105 -27.81 -19.31 2.32
CA ALA A 105 -27.73 -19.97 3.61
C ALA A 105 -26.67 -19.31 4.51
N ARG A 106 -25.53 -18.92 3.93
CA ARG A 106 -24.46 -18.23 4.66
C ARG A 106 -24.81 -16.79 5.03
N VAL A 107 -25.44 -16.03 4.13
CA VAL A 107 -25.95 -14.68 4.44
C VAL A 107 -26.96 -14.74 5.58
N ARG A 108 -27.90 -15.71 5.55
CA ARG A 108 -28.87 -15.89 6.64
C ARG A 108 -28.21 -16.31 7.94
N TRP A 109 -27.27 -17.27 7.89
CA TRP A 109 -26.51 -17.66 9.06
C TRP A 109 -25.77 -16.47 9.68
N LEU A 110 -25.08 -15.64 8.89
CA LEU A 110 -24.37 -14.45 9.37
C LEU A 110 -25.30 -13.38 9.96
N LEU A 111 -26.49 -13.19 9.38
CA LEU A 111 -27.50 -12.29 9.93
C LEU A 111 -28.14 -12.85 11.22
N ASP A 112 -28.28 -14.17 11.32
CA ASP A 112 -28.89 -14.86 12.47
C ASP A 112 -27.91 -15.05 13.64
N THR A 113 -26.60 -15.19 13.41
CA THR A 113 -25.59 -15.36 14.46
C THR A 113 -25.08 -14.06 15.07
N GLY A 114 -25.41 -12.91 14.48
CA GLY A 114 -25.06 -11.61 15.06
C GLY A 114 -23.56 -11.31 15.11
N GLU A 115 -22.74 -11.87 14.21
CA GLU A 115 -21.35 -11.42 13.95
C GLU A 115 -21.32 -10.04 13.23
N THR A 116 -22.21 -9.14 13.62
CA THR A 116 -21.99 -7.70 13.51
C THR A 116 -21.12 -7.31 14.69
N ASP A 117 -19.91 -6.79 14.44
CA ASP A 117 -19.12 -6.06 15.43
C ASP A 117 -19.96 -4.89 15.98
N ALA A 118 -20.80 -5.18 16.97
CA ALA A 118 -21.47 -4.22 17.82
C ALA A 118 -20.56 -4.03 19.05
N PRO A 119 -20.18 -2.80 19.41
CA PRO A 119 -19.46 -2.56 20.65
C PRO A 119 -20.34 -2.97 21.83
N ASP A 120 -19.84 -3.84 22.69
CA ASP A 120 -20.45 -4.18 23.98
C ASP A 120 -20.53 -2.92 24.86
N GLU A 121 -21.75 -2.52 25.27
CA GLU A 121 -21.96 -1.58 26.37
C GLU A 121 -21.55 -2.22 27.72
N PRO A 122 -20.67 -1.63 28.53
CA PRO A 122 -20.58 -1.93 29.93
C PRO A 122 -21.59 -1.09 30.73
N ALA A 123 -22.35 -1.79 31.56
CA ALA A 123 -23.31 -1.22 32.49
C ALA A 123 -22.69 -0.17 33.44
N SER A 124 -23.47 0.90 33.65
CA SER A 124 -23.27 2.01 34.58
C SER A 124 -22.70 1.60 35.96
N ALA A 125 -21.54 2.16 36.29
CA ALA A 125 -21.11 2.38 37.68
C ALA A 125 -20.52 3.79 37.80
N ALA A 126 -21.22 4.68 38.49
CA ALA A 126 -20.72 6.01 38.84
C ALA A 126 -19.60 5.91 39.90
N PRO A 127 -18.56 6.75 39.79
CA PRO A 127 -18.15 7.51 40.97
C PRO A 127 -17.86 8.99 40.67
N SER A 128 -18.63 9.83 41.38
CA SER A 128 -18.26 11.11 42.00
C SER A 128 -16.91 11.75 41.66
N ALA A 129 -17.02 12.96 41.09
CA ALA A 129 -15.96 13.96 40.93
C ALA A 129 -15.29 14.41 42.25
N PRO A 130 -14.06 14.95 42.13
CA PRO A 130 -13.70 16.19 42.80
C PRO A 130 -13.25 17.27 41.80
N ALA A 131 -13.29 18.50 42.29
CA ALA A 131 -13.42 19.73 41.53
C ALA A 131 -12.10 20.35 41.00
N ALA A 132 -12.21 20.90 39.79
CA ALA A 132 -11.65 22.15 39.26
C ALA A 132 -10.27 22.64 39.72
N ALA A 133 -9.32 22.63 38.78
CA ALA A 133 -8.33 23.70 38.56
C ALA A 133 -8.02 23.78 37.06
N ASP A 134 -7.82 25.01 36.56
CA ASP A 134 -7.71 25.42 35.15
C ASP A 134 -6.84 24.52 34.25
N LEU A 135 -7.48 23.64 33.48
CA LEU A 135 -6.86 22.90 32.38
C LEU A 135 -7.49 23.36 31.07
N ASP A 136 -6.65 23.59 30.06
CA ASP A 136 -7.03 24.02 28.72
C ASP A 136 -8.10 23.09 28.14
N LEU A 137 -9.33 23.61 28.02
CA LEU A 137 -10.48 22.86 27.54
C LEU A 137 -10.31 22.44 26.07
N ILE A 138 -9.54 23.19 25.27
CA ILE A 138 -9.28 22.84 23.87
C ILE A 138 -8.32 21.65 23.84
N ALA A 139 -7.24 21.65 24.63
CA ALA A 139 -6.31 20.52 24.71
C ALA A 139 -7.00 19.24 25.19
N GLN A 140 -7.88 19.33 26.20
CA GLN A 140 -8.70 18.20 26.64
C GLN A 140 -9.65 17.70 25.55
N GLY A 141 -10.29 18.61 24.81
CA GLY A 141 -11.16 18.23 23.71
C GLY A 141 -10.39 17.53 22.59
N ARG A 142 -9.16 17.97 22.29
CA ARG A 142 -8.29 17.31 21.30
C ARG A 142 -7.83 15.93 21.75
N ALA A 143 -7.42 15.78 23.01
CA ALA A 143 -7.08 14.47 23.56
C ALA A 143 -8.26 13.49 23.50
N ALA A 144 -9.47 13.95 23.86
CA ALA A 144 -10.68 13.14 23.73
C ALA A 144 -11.01 12.80 22.27
N LEU A 145 -10.77 13.72 21.33
CA LEU A 145 -10.94 13.47 19.90
C LEU A 145 -9.95 12.41 19.38
N ASP A 146 -8.69 12.47 19.82
CA ASP A 146 -7.65 11.48 19.48
C ASP A 146 -7.96 10.10 20.08
N GLU A 147 -8.67 10.06 21.22
CA GLU A 147 -9.19 8.85 21.86
C GLU A 147 -10.54 8.37 21.28
N PHE A 148 -11.06 9.04 20.23
CA PHE A 148 -12.38 8.79 19.62
C PHE A 148 -13.57 8.97 20.58
N ASP A 149 -13.38 9.62 21.74
CA ASP A 149 -14.44 10.02 22.66
C ASP A 149 -15.07 11.35 22.20
N TYR A 150 -15.94 11.24 21.19
CA TYR A 150 -16.61 12.39 20.59
C TYR A 150 -17.53 13.13 21.55
N ASP A 151 -18.13 12.44 22.52
CA ASP A 151 -19.02 13.04 23.50
C ASP A 151 -18.24 13.93 24.48
N THR A 152 -17.11 13.44 24.98
CA THR A 152 -16.22 14.24 25.82
C THR A 152 -15.59 15.37 25.01
N ALA A 153 -15.08 15.10 23.80
CA ALA A 153 -14.49 16.12 22.93
C ALA A 153 -15.48 17.27 22.69
N ARG A 154 -16.73 16.92 22.33
CA ARG A 154 -17.83 17.86 22.14
C ARG A 154 -18.10 18.67 23.40
N GLN A 155 -18.29 18.04 24.55
CA GLN A 155 -18.56 18.76 25.81
C GLN A 155 -17.46 19.76 26.16
N ARG A 156 -16.19 19.40 25.93
CA ARG A 156 -15.04 20.27 26.20
C ARG A 156 -14.96 21.43 25.21
N PHE A 157 -15.12 21.17 23.91
CA PHE A 157 -15.11 22.21 22.89
C PHE A 157 -16.32 23.15 22.97
N GLU A 158 -17.53 22.65 23.25
CA GLU A 158 -18.73 23.48 23.49
C GLU A 158 -18.51 24.41 24.68
N ARG A 159 -18.02 23.87 25.80
CA ARG A 159 -17.73 24.67 26.99
C ARG A 159 -16.64 25.72 26.73
N ALA A 160 -15.62 25.38 25.94
CA ALA A 160 -14.56 26.31 25.55
C ALA A 160 -15.11 27.43 24.63
N ALA A 161 -15.81 27.06 23.56
CA ALA A 161 -16.25 27.94 22.49
C ALA A 161 -17.43 28.86 22.89
N LEU A 162 -18.29 28.42 23.81
CA LEU A 162 -19.51 29.16 24.18
C LEU A 162 -19.39 29.91 25.51
N HIS A 163 -18.48 29.51 26.40
CA HIS A 163 -18.51 29.97 27.80
C HIS A 163 -17.17 30.38 28.41
N ALA A 164 -16.02 30.09 27.78
CA ALA A 164 -14.72 30.26 28.44
C ALA A 164 -13.77 31.25 27.75
N THR A 165 -13.78 31.35 26.42
CA THR A 165 -12.77 32.15 25.68
C THR A 165 -13.37 32.96 24.52
N ASP A 166 -12.82 34.16 24.28
CA ASP A 166 -13.07 34.97 23.08
C ASP A 166 -12.17 34.54 21.89
N ASP A 167 -11.58 33.34 21.96
CA ASP A 167 -10.62 32.82 20.97
C ASP A 167 -11.33 31.95 19.92
N PRO A 168 -11.21 32.26 18.62
CA PRO A 168 -11.77 31.44 17.54
C PRO A 168 -11.28 29.99 17.53
N ALA A 169 -10.13 29.67 18.13
CA ALA A 169 -9.56 28.32 18.12
C ALA A 169 -10.51 27.26 18.70
N ALA A 170 -11.27 27.60 19.76
CA ALA A 170 -12.23 26.69 20.37
C ALA A 170 -13.43 26.43 19.45
N ALA A 171 -13.95 27.47 18.80
CA ALA A 171 -15.06 27.35 17.86
C ALA A 171 -14.66 26.60 16.59
N ARG A 172 -13.41 26.77 16.12
CA ARG A 172 -12.86 25.97 15.02
C ARG A 172 -12.82 24.50 15.37
N ALA A 173 -12.26 24.14 16.54
CA ALA A 173 -12.18 22.75 16.97
C ALA A 173 -13.57 22.10 17.15
N LEU A 174 -14.53 22.85 17.71
CA LEU A 174 -15.92 22.40 17.81
C LEU A 174 -16.55 22.16 16.44
N LEU A 175 -16.38 23.09 15.49
CA LEU A 175 -16.97 22.97 14.16
C LEU A 175 -16.26 21.93 13.29
N GLU A 176 -14.96 21.72 13.47
CA GLU A 176 -14.21 20.63 12.85
C GLU A 176 -14.75 19.28 13.31
N LEU A 177 -14.94 19.09 14.62
CA LEU A 177 -15.59 17.90 15.16
C LEU A 177 -16.99 17.68 14.58
N LEU A 178 -17.84 18.71 14.58
CA LEU A 178 -19.23 18.56 14.12
C LEU A 178 -19.33 18.36 12.61
N VAL A 179 -18.53 19.05 11.81
CA VAL A 179 -18.64 19.05 10.34
C VAL A 179 -17.79 17.96 9.70
N ASP A 180 -16.53 17.81 10.11
CA ASP A 180 -15.60 16.89 9.44
C ASP A 180 -15.64 15.47 10.03
N HIS A 181 -15.86 15.33 11.34
CA HIS A 181 -15.86 14.02 12.00
C HIS A 181 -17.26 13.42 12.19
N LEU A 182 -18.24 14.22 12.63
CA LEU A 182 -19.58 13.72 12.99
C LEU A 182 -20.66 13.97 11.94
N ALA A 183 -20.41 14.85 10.97
CA ALA A 183 -21.39 15.31 9.97
C ALA A 183 -22.72 15.79 10.59
N LEU A 184 -22.68 16.40 11.78
CA LEU A 184 -23.81 17.01 12.48
C LEU A 184 -24.02 18.45 11.99
N ASP A 185 -24.31 18.59 10.70
CA ASP A 185 -24.34 19.89 10.00
C ASP A 185 -25.42 20.85 10.56
N GLU A 186 -26.58 20.35 10.98
CA GLU A 186 -27.66 21.17 11.57
C GLU A 186 -27.25 21.79 12.91
N GLU A 187 -26.53 21.01 13.72
CA GLU A 187 -26.04 21.42 15.02
C GLU A 187 -24.89 22.43 14.88
N ALA A 188 -24.00 22.22 13.91
CA ALA A 188 -22.96 23.17 13.54
C ALA A 188 -23.55 24.54 13.19
N LEU A 189 -24.62 24.60 12.37
CA LEU A 189 -25.31 25.86 12.06
C LEU A 189 -26.03 26.46 13.27
N GLY A 190 -26.57 25.62 14.17
CA GLY A 190 -27.19 26.06 15.41
C GLY A 190 -26.23 26.81 16.35
N ILE A 191 -24.93 26.55 16.23
CA ILE A 191 -23.87 27.20 17.00
C ILE A 191 -23.58 28.62 16.52
N GLU A 192 -23.79 28.94 15.23
CA GLU A 192 -23.48 30.28 14.66
C GLU A 192 -24.11 31.42 15.49
N ARG A 193 -25.35 31.24 15.98
CA ARG A 193 -26.08 32.25 16.76
C ARG A 193 -25.60 32.38 18.21
N GLN A 194 -24.86 31.39 18.69
CA GLN A 194 -24.36 31.31 20.06
C GLN A 194 -22.90 31.82 20.15
N LEU A 195 -22.19 31.88 19.03
CA LEU A 195 -20.83 32.41 18.95
C LEU A 195 -20.81 33.94 19.09
N ALA A 196 -19.77 34.46 19.73
CA ALA A 196 -19.52 35.89 19.77
C ALA A 196 -19.28 36.45 18.35
N PRO A 197 -19.70 37.69 18.02
CA PRO A 197 -19.60 38.25 16.67
C PRO A 197 -18.19 38.24 16.08
N ARG A 198 -17.15 38.36 16.93
CA ARG A 198 -15.74 38.33 16.52
C ARG A 198 -15.29 36.92 16.11
N ILE A 199 -15.79 35.89 16.79
CA ILE A 199 -15.50 34.48 16.50
C ILE A 199 -16.26 34.04 15.24
N ALA A 200 -17.53 34.43 15.12
CA ALA A 200 -18.34 34.17 13.92
C ALA A 200 -17.78 34.85 12.64
N ALA A 201 -16.98 35.91 12.80
CA ALA A 201 -16.31 36.58 11.68
C ALA A 201 -15.00 35.90 11.22
N ASP A 202 -14.51 34.91 11.98
CA ASP A 202 -13.28 34.18 11.65
C ASP A 202 -13.40 33.38 10.34
N SER A 203 -12.36 33.41 9.51
CA SER A 203 -12.41 32.82 8.16
C SER A 203 -12.59 31.31 8.16
N GLU A 204 -11.99 30.59 9.10
CA GLU A 204 -12.07 29.13 9.16
C GLU A 204 -13.41 28.68 9.74
N VAL A 205 -13.89 29.37 10.80
CA VAL A 205 -15.24 29.18 11.36
C VAL A 205 -16.31 29.38 10.28
N ARG A 206 -16.21 30.46 9.50
CA ARG A 206 -17.13 30.72 8.38
C ARG A 206 -17.02 29.67 7.27
N GLY A 207 -15.82 29.17 6.99
CA GLY A 207 -15.59 28.09 6.03
C GLY A 207 -16.28 26.78 6.44
N LEU A 208 -16.11 26.35 7.69
CA LEU A 208 -16.74 25.15 8.25
C LEU A 208 -18.28 25.26 8.28
N LEU A 209 -18.81 26.41 8.73
CA LEU A 209 -20.25 26.68 8.70
C LEU A 209 -20.79 26.70 7.27
N ALA A 210 -20.02 27.17 6.29
CA ALA A 210 -20.43 27.16 4.90
C ALA A 210 -20.48 25.73 4.33
N VAL A 211 -19.57 24.84 4.72
CA VAL A 211 -19.64 23.43 4.33
C VAL A 211 -20.88 22.75 4.93
N ALA A 212 -21.18 23.00 6.21
CA ALA A 212 -22.40 22.51 6.85
C ALA A 212 -23.68 23.02 6.15
N ALA A 213 -23.76 24.32 5.89
CA ALA A 213 -24.87 24.93 5.14
C ALA A 213 -24.99 24.35 3.72
N ALA A 214 -23.87 24.04 3.07
CA ALA A 214 -23.85 23.48 1.74
C ALA A 214 -24.41 22.05 1.69
N ARG A 215 -24.06 21.21 2.66
CA ARG A 215 -24.61 19.84 2.77
C ARG A 215 -26.10 19.83 3.04
N LEU A 216 -26.59 20.83 3.79
CA LEU A 216 -28.02 21.05 4.03
C LEU A 216 -28.75 21.79 2.89
N GLY A 217 -28.03 22.21 1.85
CA GLY A 217 -28.62 22.88 0.68
C GLY A 217 -28.97 24.36 0.87
N ASP A 218 -28.53 25.01 1.95
CA ASP A 218 -28.79 26.44 2.19
C ASP A 218 -27.81 27.33 1.41
N ALA A 219 -28.07 27.46 0.11
CA ALA A 219 -27.26 28.28 -0.80
C ALA A 219 -27.18 29.76 -0.38
N GLY A 220 -28.21 30.26 0.33
CA GLY A 220 -28.23 31.64 0.83
C GLY A 220 -27.25 31.84 1.99
N ALA A 221 -27.24 30.91 2.94
CA ALA A 221 -26.26 30.90 4.04
C ALA A 221 -24.83 30.72 3.52
N VAL A 222 -24.62 29.80 2.56
CA VAL A 222 -23.29 29.60 1.94
C VAL A 222 -22.78 30.88 1.28
N ALA A 223 -23.60 31.57 0.47
CA ALA A 223 -23.19 32.81 -0.18
C ALA A 223 -22.83 33.91 0.82
N ARG A 224 -23.58 34.02 1.93
CA ARG A 224 -23.29 34.96 3.02
C ARG A 224 -22.00 34.60 3.76
N LEU A 225 -21.80 33.32 4.09
CA LEU A 225 -20.67 32.84 4.87
C LEU A 225 -19.36 32.89 4.07
N LEU A 226 -19.40 32.62 2.77
CA LEU A 226 -18.22 32.63 1.88
C LEU A 226 -17.85 34.01 1.35
N ASP A 227 -18.64 35.07 1.59
CA ASP A 227 -18.37 36.40 1.06
C ASP A 227 -16.97 36.93 1.45
N GLY A 228 -16.14 37.22 0.44
CA GLY A 228 -14.76 37.68 0.63
C GLY A 228 -13.76 36.61 1.12
N LEU A 229 -14.13 35.33 1.15
CA LEU A 229 -13.23 34.21 1.51
C LEU A 229 -12.64 33.51 0.28
N ALA A 230 -11.41 33.00 0.42
CA ALA A 230 -10.72 32.17 -0.56
C ALA A 230 -10.01 31.01 0.16
N GLY A 231 -9.86 29.87 -0.51
CA GLY A 231 -9.19 28.69 0.06
C GLY A 231 -9.95 27.38 -0.21
N THR A 232 -9.43 26.29 0.35
CA THR A 232 -9.94 24.93 0.15
C THR A 232 -11.39 24.76 0.61
N ARG A 233 -11.74 25.30 1.79
CA ARG A 233 -13.11 25.25 2.36
C ARG A 233 -14.18 25.92 1.49
N VAL A 234 -13.82 26.95 0.71
CA VAL A 234 -14.72 27.61 -0.25
C VAL A 234 -15.10 26.63 -1.36
N ALA A 235 -14.12 25.90 -1.88
CA ALA A 235 -14.35 24.89 -2.91
C ALA A 235 -15.11 23.67 -2.34
N ASP A 236 -14.86 23.28 -1.09
CA ASP A 236 -15.61 22.19 -0.42
C ASP A 236 -17.11 22.53 -0.32
N ALA A 237 -17.43 23.76 0.07
CA ALA A 237 -18.82 24.22 0.17
C ALA A 237 -19.52 24.29 -1.21
N TRP A 238 -18.84 24.77 -2.27
CA TRP A 238 -19.44 24.77 -3.61
C TRP A 238 -19.61 23.35 -4.18
N ALA A 239 -18.70 22.44 -3.87
CA ALA A 239 -18.83 21.03 -4.24
C ALA A 239 -20.01 20.36 -3.53
N ALA A 240 -20.15 20.57 -2.21
CA ALA A 240 -21.27 20.06 -1.43
C ALA A 240 -22.63 20.62 -1.91
N LEU A 241 -22.72 21.91 -2.24
CA LEU A 241 -23.94 22.49 -2.83
C LEU A 241 -24.27 21.90 -4.20
N ALA A 242 -23.26 21.69 -5.05
CA ALA A 242 -23.46 21.07 -6.35
C ALA A 242 -23.97 19.62 -6.21
N GLN A 243 -23.43 18.88 -5.25
CA GLN A 243 -23.85 17.51 -4.93
C GLN A 243 -25.28 17.47 -4.37
N HIS A 244 -25.61 18.34 -3.42
CA HIS A 244 -26.96 18.47 -2.87
C HIS A 244 -27.98 18.83 -3.96
N ALA A 245 -27.63 19.75 -4.85
CA ALA A 245 -28.48 20.12 -5.99
C ALA A 245 -28.67 18.96 -6.98
N VAL A 246 -27.67 18.08 -7.14
CA VAL A 246 -27.80 16.85 -7.94
C VAL A 246 -28.80 15.88 -7.30
N GLU A 247 -28.68 15.64 -5.99
CA GLU A 247 -29.55 14.74 -5.24
C GLU A 247 -31.01 15.19 -5.27
N HIS A 248 -31.23 16.51 -5.18
CA HIS A 248 -32.56 17.12 -5.23
C HIS A 248 -33.04 17.44 -6.66
N GLN A 249 -32.29 17.00 -7.68
CA GLN A 249 -32.63 17.16 -9.10
C GLN A 249 -32.81 18.63 -9.55
N ALA A 250 -32.16 19.57 -8.87
CA ALA A 250 -32.20 21.00 -9.14
C ALA A 250 -31.18 21.41 -10.23
N GLY A 251 -31.42 20.98 -11.47
CA GLY A 251 -30.44 21.08 -12.57
C GLY A 251 -29.85 22.47 -12.82
N ASP A 252 -30.65 23.54 -12.73
CA ASP A 252 -30.17 24.92 -12.95
C ASP A 252 -29.20 25.38 -11.83
N ASP A 253 -29.42 24.92 -10.61
CA ASP A 253 -28.56 25.19 -9.47
C ASP A 253 -27.25 24.40 -9.54
N VAL A 254 -27.29 23.15 -10.03
CA VAL A 254 -26.10 22.32 -10.27
C VAL A 254 -25.13 23.03 -11.22
N ASP A 255 -25.61 23.56 -12.34
CA ASP A 255 -24.76 24.26 -13.30
C ASP A 255 -24.14 25.54 -12.73
N ARG A 256 -24.94 26.29 -11.96
CA ARG A 256 -24.47 27.50 -11.27
C ARG A 256 -23.38 27.18 -10.25
N PHE A 257 -23.54 26.10 -9.47
CA PHE A 257 -22.56 25.70 -8.45
C PHE A 257 -21.30 25.08 -9.07
N ILE A 258 -21.42 24.31 -10.15
CA ILE A 258 -20.27 23.83 -10.93
C ILE A 258 -19.46 25.00 -11.50
N ALA A 259 -20.12 26.06 -11.98
CA ALA A 259 -19.43 27.25 -12.46
C ALA A 259 -18.63 27.92 -11.34
N ARG A 260 -19.23 28.11 -10.16
CA ARG A 260 -18.53 28.65 -8.98
C ARG A 260 -17.38 27.76 -8.50
N LEU A 261 -17.58 26.45 -8.44
CA LEU A 261 -16.53 25.49 -8.11
C LEU A 261 -15.36 25.55 -9.11
N THR A 262 -15.66 25.64 -10.41
CA THR A 262 -14.64 25.75 -11.46
C THR A 262 -13.86 27.06 -11.36
N GLU A 263 -14.51 28.16 -10.96
CA GLU A 263 -13.84 29.45 -10.70
C GLU A 263 -12.88 29.37 -9.51
N CYS A 264 -13.25 28.64 -8.46
CA CYS A 264 -12.44 28.51 -7.25
C CYS A 264 -11.30 27.48 -7.38
N ASP A 265 -11.57 26.31 -7.97
CA ASP A 265 -10.60 25.24 -8.16
C ASP A 265 -10.91 24.42 -9.43
N PRO A 266 -10.26 24.74 -10.57
CA PRO A 266 -10.51 24.05 -11.83
C PRO A 266 -9.91 22.64 -11.91
N ALA A 267 -9.00 22.26 -10.99
CA ALA A 267 -8.32 20.96 -10.99
C ALA A 267 -9.04 19.90 -10.12
N ARG A 268 -10.16 20.28 -9.52
CA ARG A 268 -10.89 19.46 -8.56
C ARG A 268 -11.48 18.17 -9.18
N PRO A 269 -11.18 16.96 -8.65
CA PRO A 269 -11.63 15.70 -9.23
C PRO A 269 -13.15 15.53 -9.40
N GLU A 270 -13.94 16.04 -8.44
CA GLU A 270 -15.40 15.90 -8.37
C GLU A 270 -16.12 16.63 -9.51
N LEU A 271 -15.47 17.62 -10.16
CA LEU A 271 -16.03 18.37 -11.29
C LEU A 271 -16.43 17.47 -12.46
N VAL A 272 -15.73 16.34 -12.66
CA VAL A 272 -16.07 15.39 -13.73
C VAL A 272 -17.42 14.73 -13.45
N GLY A 273 -17.58 14.18 -12.24
CA GLY A 273 -18.81 13.50 -11.81
C GLY A 273 -20.02 14.45 -11.76
N LEU A 274 -19.82 15.68 -11.26
CA LEU A 274 -20.86 16.70 -11.19
C LEU A 274 -21.33 17.16 -12.58
N ARG A 275 -20.40 17.35 -13.54
CA ARG A 275 -20.76 17.70 -14.94
C ARG A 275 -21.53 16.58 -15.63
N GLU A 276 -21.18 15.32 -15.37
CA GLU A 276 -21.95 14.18 -15.88
C GLU A 276 -23.35 14.12 -15.27
N ALA A 277 -23.48 14.36 -13.97
CA ALA A 277 -24.77 14.41 -13.28
C ALA A 277 -25.67 15.55 -13.80
N ALA A 278 -25.12 16.74 -14.01
CA ALA A 278 -25.83 17.87 -14.64
C ALA A 278 -26.38 17.49 -16.03
N ASN A 279 -25.56 16.81 -16.85
CA ASN A 279 -25.98 16.34 -18.17
C ASN A 279 -27.06 15.25 -18.10
N ARG A 280 -27.01 14.36 -17.09
CA ARG A 280 -28.07 13.36 -16.83
C ARG A 280 -29.38 14.02 -16.42
N LEU A 281 -29.37 14.98 -15.48
CA LEU A 281 -30.57 15.70 -15.05
C LEU A 281 -31.25 16.45 -16.21
N ARG A 282 -30.47 17.11 -17.07
CA ARG A 282 -31.01 17.72 -18.31
C ARG A 282 -31.59 16.67 -19.26
N ALA A 283 -31.03 15.46 -19.29
CA ALA A 283 -31.54 14.36 -20.10
C ALA A 283 -32.79 13.70 -19.54
N ASP A 284 -32.93 13.65 -18.21
CA ASP A 284 -34.11 13.12 -17.54
C ASP A 284 -35.26 14.12 -17.61
N ALA A 285 -35.01 15.42 -17.40
CA ALA A 285 -36.01 16.48 -17.49
C ALA A 285 -36.68 16.58 -18.88
N ARG A 286 -35.95 16.29 -19.96
CA ARG A 286 -36.49 16.28 -21.33
C ARG A 286 -37.23 14.99 -21.69
N ARG A 287 -36.92 13.86 -21.05
CA ARG A 287 -37.37 12.51 -21.46
C ARG A 287 -38.91 12.34 -21.49
N PRO A 288 -39.70 12.81 -20.51
CA PRO A 288 -41.15 12.68 -20.56
C PRO A 288 -41.77 13.44 -21.75
N ALA A 289 -41.26 14.62 -22.05
CA ALA A 289 -41.72 15.43 -23.18
C ALA A 289 -41.33 14.78 -24.52
N GLU A 290 -40.15 14.16 -24.60
CA GLU A 290 -39.70 13.40 -25.78
C GLU A 290 -40.54 12.13 -26.00
N GLN A 291 -40.95 11.43 -24.93
CA GLN A 291 -41.81 10.25 -25.01
C GLN A 291 -43.23 10.60 -25.43
N GLU A 292 -43.81 11.68 -24.88
CA GLU A 292 -45.14 12.14 -25.31
C GLU A 292 -45.13 12.59 -26.78
N LEU A 293 -44.05 13.22 -27.22
CA LEU A 293 -43.87 13.56 -28.62
C LEU A 293 -43.84 12.33 -29.53
N LEU A 294 -43.13 11.27 -29.13
CA LEU A 294 -43.10 10.01 -29.88
C LEU A 294 -44.49 9.36 -29.96
N ARG A 295 -45.26 9.40 -28.87
CA ARG A 295 -46.64 8.90 -28.83
C ARG A 295 -47.57 9.69 -29.75
N LEU A 296 -47.48 11.03 -29.73
CA LEU A 296 -48.25 11.89 -30.63
C LEU A 296 -47.87 11.65 -32.10
N ALA A 297 -46.60 11.39 -32.40
CA ALA A 297 -46.11 11.18 -33.77
C ALA A 297 -46.73 9.93 -34.46
N GLU A 298 -47.29 9.01 -33.68
CA GLU A 298 -48.00 7.83 -34.18
C GLU A 298 -49.50 8.07 -34.42
N GLN A 299 -50.09 9.12 -33.81
CA GLN A 299 -51.54 9.34 -33.76
C GLN A 299 -52.00 10.59 -34.52
N ASP A 300 -51.29 11.70 -34.36
CA ASP A 300 -51.65 13.01 -34.91
C ASP A 300 -50.41 13.83 -35.27
N ASP A 301 -50.15 13.93 -36.58
CA ASP A 301 -49.01 14.66 -37.14
C ASP A 301 -49.06 16.18 -36.85
N ALA A 302 -50.24 16.78 -36.71
CA ALA A 302 -50.35 18.21 -36.43
C ALA A 302 -50.02 18.51 -34.95
N ALA A 303 -50.55 17.69 -34.04
CA ALA A 303 -50.22 17.78 -32.61
C ALA A 303 -48.74 17.45 -32.36
N ALA A 304 -48.19 16.42 -33.01
CA ALA A 304 -46.79 16.03 -32.88
C ALA A 304 -45.83 17.13 -33.39
N GLU A 305 -46.13 17.79 -34.50
CA GLU A 305 -45.29 18.88 -35.02
C GLU A 305 -45.26 20.10 -34.07
N ALA A 306 -46.41 20.50 -33.53
CA ALA A 306 -46.48 21.60 -32.57
C ALA A 306 -45.68 21.30 -31.30
N THR A 307 -45.84 20.09 -30.75
CA THR A 307 -45.11 19.62 -29.56
C THR A 307 -43.61 19.53 -29.83
N ALA A 308 -43.18 19.03 -31.00
CA ALA A 308 -41.75 18.95 -31.34
C ALA A 308 -41.07 20.32 -31.40
N ARG A 309 -41.73 21.32 -31.98
CA ARG A 309 -41.18 22.69 -32.05
C ARG A 309 -41.12 23.35 -30.68
N ALA A 310 -42.14 23.16 -29.85
CA ALA A 310 -42.12 23.63 -28.46
C ALA A 310 -40.99 22.97 -27.66
N LEU A 311 -40.73 21.69 -27.90
CA LEU A 311 -39.67 20.93 -27.24
C LEU A 311 -38.28 21.44 -27.65
N LEU A 312 -38.04 21.70 -28.94
CA LEU A 312 -36.77 22.27 -29.42
C LEU A 312 -36.54 23.72 -28.97
N ALA A 313 -37.59 24.50 -28.72
CA ALA A 313 -37.46 25.85 -28.16
C ALA A 313 -36.97 25.83 -26.71
N ARG A 314 -37.33 24.79 -25.95
CA ARG A 314 -36.92 24.59 -24.55
C ARG A 314 -35.60 23.82 -24.42
N TRP A 315 -35.36 22.85 -25.30
CA TRP A 315 -34.16 22.02 -25.35
C TRP A 315 -33.67 21.90 -26.81
N PRO A 316 -32.80 22.83 -27.27
CA PRO A 316 -32.33 22.87 -28.65
C PRO A 316 -31.66 21.57 -29.12
N ASP A 317 -31.11 20.82 -28.18
CA ASP A 317 -30.28 19.63 -28.43
C ASP A 317 -31.11 18.33 -28.53
N SER A 318 -32.45 18.41 -28.49
CA SER A 318 -33.32 17.21 -28.54
C SER A 318 -33.30 16.53 -29.91
N ALA A 319 -32.50 15.48 -30.02
CA ALA A 319 -32.41 14.63 -31.21
C ALA A 319 -33.75 13.95 -31.56
N VAL A 320 -34.63 13.70 -30.58
CA VAL A 320 -35.94 13.07 -30.78
C VAL A 320 -36.89 14.02 -31.52
N ALA A 321 -37.00 15.27 -31.07
CA ALA A 321 -37.86 16.26 -31.72
C ALA A 321 -37.40 16.60 -33.14
N GLY A 322 -36.08 16.69 -33.37
CA GLY A 322 -35.53 16.83 -34.72
C GLY A 322 -35.91 15.69 -35.66
N LYS A 323 -35.87 14.43 -35.18
CA LYS A 323 -36.25 13.25 -35.97
C LYS A 323 -37.75 13.18 -36.28
N VAL A 324 -38.61 13.50 -35.30
CA VAL A 324 -40.07 13.48 -35.49
C VAL A 324 -40.51 14.55 -36.51
N LEU A 325 -39.97 15.76 -36.43
CA LEU A 325 -40.22 16.80 -37.44
C LEU A 325 -39.78 16.37 -38.84
N GLY A 326 -38.62 15.70 -38.96
CA GLY A 326 -38.16 15.13 -40.23
C GLY A 326 -39.15 14.15 -40.84
N ARG A 327 -39.68 13.20 -40.04
CA ARG A 327 -40.66 12.19 -40.49
C ARG A 327 -42.01 12.80 -40.90
N ILE A 328 -42.52 13.78 -40.17
CA ILE A 328 -43.78 14.48 -40.51
C ILE A 328 -43.62 15.25 -41.83
N GLN A 329 -42.48 15.91 -42.01
CA GLN A 329 -42.16 16.61 -43.26
C GLN A 329 -42.00 15.64 -44.45
N GLU A 330 -41.51 14.42 -44.24
CA GLU A 330 -41.47 13.37 -45.26
C GLU A 330 -42.87 12.89 -45.66
N ARG A 331 -43.76 12.62 -44.69
CA ARG A 331 -45.14 12.18 -44.97
C ARG A 331 -45.96 13.23 -45.73
N ARG A 332 -45.85 14.52 -45.36
CA ARG A 332 -46.53 15.61 -46.09
C ARG A 332 -46.01 15.77 -47.52
N ARG A 333 -44.69 15.65 -47.71
CA ARG A 333 -44.07 15.66 -49.04
C ARG A 333 -44.63 14.55 -49.95
N ALA A 334 -44.84 13.35 -49.42
CA ALA A 334 -45.45 12.25 -50.17
C ALA A 334 -46.93 12.51 -50.56
N GLY A 335 -47.74 13.10 -49.68
CA GLY A 335 -49.14 13.45 -50.00
C GLY A 335 -49.27 14.61 -51.00
N ASP A 336 -48.38 15.60 -50.91
CA ASP A 336 -48.34 16.73 -51.86
C ASP A 336 -47.90 16.28 -53.27
N ALA A 337 -46.97 15.33 -53.33
CA ALA A 337 -46.48 14.70 -54.55
C ALA A 337 -47.61 14.06 -55.38
N GLU A 338 -48.48 13.25 -54.75
CA GLU A 338 -49.58 12.58 -55.45
C GLU A 338 -50.62 13.56 -56.00
N ARG A 339 -50.98 14.58 -55.20
CA ARG A 339 -51.96 15.60 -55.60
C ARG A 339 -51.49 16.44 -56.78
N LEU A 340 -50.23 16.86 -56.78
CA LEU A 340 -49.64 17.66 -57.85
C LEU A 340 -49.49 16.84 -59.15
N LEU A 341 -49.15 15.55 -59.05
CA LEU A 341 -49.12 14.65 -60.20
C LEU A 341 -50.50 14.49 -60.85
N ALA A 342 -51.58 14.39 -60.08
CA ALA A 342 -52.93 14.32 -60.61
C ALA A 342 -53.34 15.60 -61.37
N GLN A 343 -52.95 16.78 -60.86
CA GLN A 343 -53.22 18.07 -61.51
C GLN A 343 -52.39 18.26 -62.78
N ALA A 344 -51.13 17.82 -62.80
CA ALA A 344 -50.24 17.93 -63.97
C ALA A 344 -50.79 17.13 -65.18
N ARG A 345 -51.36 15.93 -64.94
CA ARG A 345 -51.99 15.12 -65.99
C ARG A 345 -53.18 15.85 -66.62
N SER A 346 -53.99 16.53 -65.79
CA SER A 346 -55.12 17.32 -66.27
C SER A 346 -54.67 18.50 -67.15
N ALA A 347 -53.61 19.23 -66.76
CA ALA A 347 -53.12 20.39 -67.52
C ALA A 347 -52.54 20.00 -68.89
N LEU A 348 -51.81 18.88 -68.98
CA LEU A 348 -51.27 18.38 -70.25
C LEU A 348 -52.38 18.05 -71.24
N SER A 349 -53.46 17.43 -70.76
CA SER A 349 -54.62 17.08 -71.58
C SER A 349 -55.39 18.30 -72.12
N SER A 350 -55.21 19.49 -71.51
CA SER A 350 -55.83 20.75 -71.94
C SER A 350 -54.98 21.58 -72.91
N GLY A 351 -53.84 21.05 -73.37
CA GLY A 351 -52.99 21.71 -74.38
C GLY A 351 -52.08 22.81 -73.84
N ASP A 352 -51.86 22.86 -72.52
CA ASP A 352 -50.92 23.78 -71.86
C ASP A 352 -49.71 23.00 -71.31
N PRO A 353 -48.74 22.64 -72.16
CA PRO A 353 -47.57 21.86 -71.74
C PRO A 353 -46.70 22.63 -70.75
N ALA A 354 -46.74 23.97 -70.79
CA ALA A 354 -46.02 24.81 -69.84
C ALA A 354 -46.61 24.69 -68.42
N ARG A 355 -47.95 24.74 -68.29
CA ARG A 355 -48.61 24.55 -66.99
C ARG A 355 -48.51 23.12 -66.48
N ALA A 356 -48.54 22.13 -67.38
CA ALA A 356 -48.31 20.73 -67.03
C ALA A 356 -46.88 20.48 -66.53
N MET A 357 -45.87 21.07 -67.20
CA MET A 357 -44.48 20.98 -66.78
C MET A 357 -44.23 21.72 -65.46
N GLU A 358 -44.94 22.83 -65.23
CA GLU A 358 -44.89 23.57 -63.97
C GLU A 358 -45.41 22.71 -62.81
N LEU A 359 -46.57 22.06 -62.96
CA LEU A 359 -47.12 21.16 -61.95
C LEU A 359 -46.26 19.89 -61.75
N CYS A 360 -45.64 19.35 -62.80
CA CYS A 360 -44.63 18.29 -62.70
C CYS A 360 -43.36 18.75 -61.98
N ARG A 361 -42.92 20.00 -62.17
CA ARG A 361 -41.79 20.58 -61.43
C ARG A 361 -42.13 20.75 -59.96
N GLN A 362 -43.34 21.21 -59.64
CA GLN A 362 -43.82 21.31 -58.26
C GLN A 362 -43.92 19.92 -57.61
N ALA A 363 -44.46 18.91 -58.31
CA ALA A 363 -44.53 17.53 -57.83
C ALA A 363 -43.13 16.91 -57.61
N ARG A 364 -42.20 17.11 -58.54
CA ARG A 364 -40.80 16.68 -58.41
C ARG A 364 -40.10 17.40 -57.25
N GLY A 365 -40.43 18.67 -57.00
CA GLY A 365 -39.93 19.47 -55.89
C GLY A 365 -40.32 18.93 -54.50
N VAL A 366 -41.43 18.19 -54.40
CA VAL A 366 -41.84 17.48 -53.18
C VAL A 366 -41.55 15.97 -53.21
N GLY A 367 -40.80 15.48 -54.21
CA GLY A 367 -40.26 14.12 -54.26
C GLY A 367 -41.05 13.09 -55.09
N ALA A 368 -41.99 13.52 -55.93
CA ALA A 368 -42.79 12.62 -56.78
C ALA A 368 -42.02 12.09 -58.00
N GLU A 369 -42.25 10.83 -58.37
CA GLU A 369 -41.81 10.26 -59.64
C GLU A 369 -42.72 10.74 -60.80
N VAL A 370 -42.18 11.61 -61.65
CA VAL A 370 -42.94 12.34 -62.69
C VAL A 370 -42.55 11.94 -64.12
N GLN A 371 -41.62 10.98 -64.28
CA GLN A 371 -40.87 10.78 -65.50
C GLN A 371 -41.74 10.42 -66.71
N ASP A 372 -42.69 9.49 -66.56
CA ASP A 372 -43.65 9.12 -67.62
C ASP A 372 -44.50 10.29 -68.12
N LEU A 373 -44.86 11.21 -67.22
CA LEU A 373 -45.68 12.38 -67.56
C LEU A 373 -44.85 13.48 -68.22
N VAL A 374 -43.60 13.66 -67.77
CA VAL A 374 -42.63 14.58 -68.36
C VAL A 374 -42.28 14.18 -69.80
N ASP A 375 -42.20 12.89 -70.11
CA ASP A 375 -41.90 12.43 -71.46
C ASP A 375 -43.06 12.68 -72.44
N GLN A 376 -44.31 12.63 -71.96
CA GLN A 376 -45.49 13.06 -72.73
C GLN A 376 -45.51 14.57 -72.99
N ILE A 377 -45.07 15.39 -72.02
CA ILE A 377 -44.96 16.85 -72.21
C ILE A 377 -43.84 17.20 -73.21
N ARG A 378 -42.70 16.51 -73.12
CA ARG A 378 -41.53 16.75 -74.00
C ARG A 378 -41.82 16.48 -75.47
N ALA A 379 -42.64 15.47 -75.80
CA ALA A 379 -43.04 15.19 -77.17
C ALA A 379 -43.84 16.36 -77.79
N ALA A 380 -44.69 17.03 -77.01
CA ALA A 380 -45.46 18.19 -77.44
C ALA A 380 -44.58 19.45 -77.61
N GLU A 381 -43.60 19.65 -76.73
CA GLU A 381 -42.69 20.80 -76.78
C GLU A 381 -41.57 20.67 -77.85
N ALA A 382 -41.17 19.44 -78.23
CA ALA A 382 -40.10 19.19 -79.21
C ALA A 382 -40.41 19.70 -80.62
N ALA A 383 -41.70 19.78 -80.99
CA ALA A 383 -42.13 20.33 -82.27
C ALA A 383 -41.98 21.86 -82.36
N GLN A 384 -41.97 22.56 -81.21
CA GLN A 384 -41.94 24.02 -81.12
C GLN A 384 -40.51 24.58 -80.99
N ARG A 385 -39.56 23.78 -80.50
CA ARG A 385 -38.16 24.18 -80.23
C ARG A 385 -37.27 24.28 -81.48
N ARG A 386 -37.38 23.35 -82.43
CA ARG A 386 -36.51 23.27 -83.63
C ARG A 386 -36.42 24.56 -84.47
N ALA A 387 -37.42 25.45 -84.41
CA ALA A 387 -37.43 26.69 -85.17
C ALA A 387 -36.72 27.87 -84.47
N ARG A 388 -36.55 27.83 -83.13
CA ARG A 388 -35.85 28.88 -82.37
C ARG A 388 -34.34 28.64 -82.31
N ASP A 389 -33.96 27.37 -82.23
CA ASP A 389 -32.60 26.92 -81.97
C ASP A 389 -31.58 27.40 -83.02
N ASP A 390 -31.96 27.50 -84.30
CA ASP A 390 -31.06 27.93 -85.37
C ASP A 390 -30.63 29.41 -85.30
N ALA A 391 -31.42 30.29 -84.67
CA ALA A 391 -31.11 31.71 -84.56
C ALA A 391 -30.11 32.01 -83.42
N GLU A 392 -30.08 31.19 -82.38
CA GLU A 392 -29.36 31.45 -81.12
C GLU A 392 -27.87 31.10 -81.21
N VAL A 393 -27.52 30.06 -81.97
CA VAL A 393 -26.13 29.61 -82.23
C VAL A 393 -25.26 30.72 -82.85
N ALA A 394 -25.85 31.51 -83.75
CA ALA A 394 -25.10 32.54 -84.48
C ALA A 394 -24.68 33.72 -83.57
N ALA A 395 -25.50 34.07 -82.58
CA ALA A 395 -25.26 35.21 -81.69
C ALA A 395 -24.14 34.97 -80.66
N VAL A 396 -23.99 33.73 -80.19
CA VAL A 396 -22.98 33.38 -79.18
C VAL A 396 -21.58 33.26 -79.76
N CYS A 397 -21.44 32.79 -81.00
CA CYS A 397 -20.14 32.76 -81.68
C CYS A 397 -19.50 34.15 -81.77
N ALA A 398 -20.30 35.21 -81.97
CA ALA A 398 -19.78 36.58 -82.09
C ALA A 398 -19.20 37.12 -80.77
N ARG A 399 -19.79 36.78 -79.62
CA ARG A 399 -19.36 37.27 -78.30
C ARG A 399 -18.11 36.57 -77.75
N LEU A 400 -17.86 35.34 -78.16
CA LEU A 400 -16.67 34.57 -77.77
C LEU A 400 -15.37 35.03 -78.46
N ALA A 401 -15.46 35.94 -79.44
CA ALA A 401 -14.32 36.54 -80.12
C ALA A 401 -13.83 37.85 -79.45
N GLU A 402 -14.48 38.30 -78.38
CA GLU A 402 -14.11 39.52 -77.65
C GLU A 402 -12.95 39.27 -76.64
N PRO A 403 -12.14 40.29 -76.27
CA PRO A 403 -10.98 40.12 -75.39
C PRO A 403 -11.33 39.71 -73.94
N ASP A 404 -12.49 40.11 -73.43
CA ASP A 404 -13.03 39.57 -72.18
C ASP A 404 -13.94 38.39 -72.52
N LEU A 405 -13.50 37.19 -72.16
CA LEU A 405 -14.23 35.96 -72.48
C LEU A 405 -15.47 35.78 -71.60
N ARG A 406 -15.58 36.43 -70.44
CA ARG A 406 -16.66 36.17 -69.46
C ARG A 406 -18.08 36.36 -70.03
N PRO A 407 -18.40 37.45 -70.77
CA PRO A 407 -19.72 37.63 -71.37
C PRO A 407 -20.03 36.59 -72.45
N GLY A 408 -19.01 36.15 -73.19
CA GLY A 408 -19.12 35.09 -74.20
C GLY A 408 -19.33 33.71 -73.59
N LEU A 409 -18.62 33.36 -72.51
CA LEU A 409 -18.76 32.09 -71.78
C LEU A 409 -20.11 31.97 -71.08
N ALA A 410 -20.63 33.06 -70.50
CA ALA A 410 -21.97 33.11 -69.93
C ALA A 410 -23.06 32.93 -71.00
N ALA A 411 -22.89 33.57 -72.17
CA ALA A 411 -23.81 33.40 -73.31
C ALA A 411 -23.75 31.98 -73.90
N PHE A 412 -22.57 31.35 -73.91
CA PHE A 412 -22.40 29.95 -74.31
C PHE A 412 -23.13 28.98 -73.39
N LEU A 413 -23.04 29.16 -72.07
CA LEU A 413 -23.77 28.33 -71.10
C LEU A 413 -25.29 28.48 -71.14
N ALA A 414 -25.80 29.60 -71.68
CA ALA A 414 -27.22 29.82 -71.86
C ALA A 414 -27.80 29.05 -73.07
N LEU A 415 -26.96 28.48 -73.94
CA LEU A 415 -27.39 27.68 -75.09
C LEU A 415 -27.71 26.23 -74.75
N GLU A 416 -28.67 25.65 -75.47
CA GLU A 416 -28.98 24.22 -75.42
C GLU A 416 -27.79 23.35 -75.92
N PRO A 417 -27.62 22.09 -75.44
CA PRO A 417 -26.45 21.25 -75.74
C PRO A 417 -26.16 21.04 -77.24
N GLU A 418 -27.19 20.86 -78.07
CA GLU A 418 -27.06 20.72 -79.53
C GLU A 418 -26.54 22.01 -80.18
N LEU A 419 -26.84 23.17 -79.59
CA LEU A 419 -26.40 24.49 -80.04
C LEU A 419 -24.99 24.82 -79.55
N ARG A 420 -24.65 24.42 -78.32
CA ARG A 420 -23.27 24.47 -77.80
C ARG A 420 -22.31 23.61 -78.61
N SER A 421 -22.72 22.41 -79.03
CA SER A 421 -21.94 21.56 -79.94
C SER A 421 -21.66 22.24 -81.28
N ARG A 422 -22.64 23.01 -81.80
CA ARG A 422 -22.48 23.79 -83.04
C ARG A 422 -21.59 25.01 -82.87
N VAL A 423 -21.59 25.67 -81.69
CA VAL A 423 -20.65 26.76 -81.38
C VAL A 423 -19.22 26.24 -81.20
N ARG A 424 -19.02 25.11 -80.50
CA ARG A 424 -17.70 24.44 -80.34
C ARG A 424 -17.11 23.94 -81.66
N ALA A 425 -17.94 23.53 -82.61
CA ALA A 425 -17.48 23.19 -83.96
C ALA A 425 -16.99 24.42 -84.78
N ARG A 426 -17.29 25.65 -84.33
CA ARG A 426 -16.97 26.91 -85.03
C ARG A 426 -15.88 27.74 -84.35
N ILE A 427 -15.61 27.51 -83.06
CA ILE A 427 -14.63 28.28 -82.26
C ILE A 427 -13.77 27.31 -81.45
N ASP A 428 -12.46 27.35 -81.68
CA ASP A 428 -11.47 26.50 -81.00
C ASP A 428 -10.87 27.23 -79.79
N LEU A 429 -11.51 27.07 -78.62
CA LEU A 429 -11.03 27.60 -77.35
C LEU A 429 -11.07 26.49 -76.28
N PRO A 430 -9.93 26.06 -75.70
CA PRO A 430 -9.87 24.96 -74.73
C PRO A 430 -10.75 25.17 -73.48
N VAL A 431 -10.96 26.44 -73.11
CA VAL A 431 -11.81 26.86 -71.99
C VAL A 431 -13.28 26.44 -72.17
N LEU A 432 -13.76 26.30 -73.42
CA LEU A 432 -15.14 25.86 -73.72
C LEU A 432 -15.35 24.38 -73.44
N ASP A 433 -14.32 23.55 -73.62
CA ASP A 433 -14.39 22.12 -73.32
C ASP A 433 -14.41 21.85 -71.82
N TRP A 434 -13.67 22.65 -71.04
CA TRP A 434 -13.69 22.60 -69.58
C TRP A 434 -15.03 23.08 -69.01
N LEU A 435 -15.59 24.14 -69.60
CA LEU A 435 -16.88 24.69 -69.24
C LEU A 435 -18.04 23.71 -69.52
N GLU A 436 -17.97 22.95 -70.62
CA GLU A 436 -18.94 21.90 -70.93
C GLU A 436 -18.90 20.74 -69.91
N GLN A 437 -17.69 20.32 -69.50
CA GLN A 437 -17.50 19.28 -68.49
C GLN A 437 -18.02 19.71 -67.10
N ALA A 438 -17.84 20.99 -66.73
CA ALA A 438 -18.31 21.53 -65.45
C ALA A 438 -19.85 21.73 -65.46
N ALA A 439 -20.40 22.33 -66.52
CA ALA A 439 -21.82 22.61 -66.65
C ALA A 439 -22.69 21.36 -66.77
N GLY A 440 -22.16 20.27 -67.35
CA GLY A 440 -22.85 18.99 -67.43
C GLY A 440 -23.19 18.39 -66.06
N ARG A 441 -22.40 18.69 -65.03
CA ARG A 441 -22.60 18.21 -63.65
C ARG A 441 -23.31 19.22 -62.75
N HIS A 442 -23.07 20.52 -62.91
CA HIS A 442 -23.55 21.55 -62.00
C HIS A 442 -24.62 22.44 -62.65
N LYS A 443 -25.77 21.84 -62.98
CA LYS A 443 -26.90 22.50 -63.68
C LYS A 443 -27.55 23.68 -62.93
N ALA A 444 -27.31 23.82 -61.62
CA ALA A 444 -27.89 24.88 -60.77
C ALA A 444 -26.90 25.99 -60.37
N ALA A 445 -25.63 25.89 -60.75
CA ALA A 445 -24.62 26.90 -60.41
C ALA A 445 -24.83 28.19 -61.23
N ARG A 446 -24.64 29.37 -60.60
CA ARG A 446 -24.70 30.67 -61.32
C ARG A 446 -23.65 30.70 -62.43
N GLN A 447 -24.04 31.04 -63.65
CA GLN A 447 -23.19 31.02 -64.87
C GLN A 447 -21.87 31.80 -64.72
N GLY A 448 -21.86 32.87 -63.91
CA GLY A 448 -20.64 33.61 -63.57
C GLY A 448 -19.63 32.78 -62.75
N ALA A 449 -20.11 32.01 -61.75
CA ALA A 449 -19.25 31.19 -60.91
C ALA A 449 -18.62 30.01 -61.69
N LEU A 450 -19.32 29.45 -62.67
CA LEU A 450 -18.75 28.44 -63.57
C LEU A 450 -17.70 29.03 -64.51
N SER A 451 -17.93 30.26 -64.98
CA SER A 451 -16.97 30.95 -65.85
C SER A 451 -15.69 31.32 -65.09
N ASP A 452 -15.80 31.80 -63.85
CA ASP A 452 -14.67 32.09 -62.98
C ASP A 452 -13.89 30.81 -62.61
N ALA A 453 -14.60 29.72 -62.29
CA ALA A 453 -13.99 28.43 -61.97
C ALA A 453 -13.14 27.88 -63.13
N VAL A 454 -13.60 28.02 -64.38
CA VAL A 454 -12.87 27.50 -65.54
C VAL A 454 -11.72 28.43 -65.95
N LEU A 455 -11.84 29.74 -65.75
CA LEU A 455 -10.72 30.67 -65.89
C LEU A 455 -9.63 30.43 -64.82
N ALA A 456 -10.01 29.99 -63.62
CA ALA A 456 -9.06 29.59 -62.59
C ALA A 456 -8.19 28.39 -63.02
N ILE A 457 -8.68 27.49 -63.88
CA ILE A 457 -7.87 26.40 -64.46
C ILE A 457 -6.72 26.96 -65.32
N ALA A 458 -6.98 28.01 -66.11
CA ALA A 458 -5.95 28.64 -66.93
C ALA A 458 -4.88 29.32 -66.07
N ALA A 459 -5.30 30.06 -65.02
CA ALA A 459 -4.38 30.68 -64.07
C ALA A 459 -3.57 29.63 -63.26
N ALA A 460 -4.20 28.50 -62.90
CA ALA A 460 -3.55 27.39 -62.24
C ALA A 460 -2.53 26.69 -63.16
N ALA A 461 -2.82 26.54 -64.46
CA ALA A 461 -1.86 26.00 -65.42
C ALA A 461 -0.60 26.87 -65.55
N GLU A 462 -0.74 28.19 -65.53
CA GLU A 462 0.41 29.11 -65.51
C GLU A 462 1.21 29.04 -64.20
N ALA A 463 0.53 28.92 -63.05
CA ALA A 463 1.21 28.72 -61.77
C ALA A 463 2.00 27.40 -61.74
N ALA A 464 1.41 26.31 -62.28
CA ALA A 464 2.07 25.01 -62.41
C ALA A 464 3.30 25.08 -63.34
N ALA A 465 3.23 25.85 -64.44
CA ALA A 465 4.37 26.05 -65.34
C ALA A 465 5.53 26.83 -64.68
N ARG A 466 5.22 27.67 -63.69
CA ARG A 466 6.21 28.38 -62.86
C ARG A 466 6.70 27.56 -61.65
N GLY A 467 6.16 26.35 -61.45
CA GLY A 467 6.54 25.46 -60.34
C GLY A 467 5.95 25.84 -58.98
N ASP A 468 4.94 26.71 -58.93
CA ASP A 468 4.30 27.18 -57.70
C ASP A 468 3.06 26.33 -57.36
N ASP A 469 3.32 25.10 -56.87
CA ASP A 469 2.26 24.11 -56.58
C ASP A 469 1.28 24.59 -55.50
N ASP A 470 1.72 25.41 -54.54
CA ASP A 470 0.86 25.95 -53.47
C ASP A 470 -0.13 26.98 -54.04
N ARG A 471 0.31 27.80 -55.00
CA ARG A 471 -0.57 28.71 -55.74
C ARG A 471 -1.56 27.98 -56.64
N VAL A 472 -1.19 26.82 -57.20
CA VAL A 472 -2.11 25.96 -57.97
C VAL A 472 -3.28 25.52 -57.11
N LEU A 473 -3.04 24.97 -55.92
CA LEU A 473 -4.11 24.55 -55.00
C LEU A 473 -4.95 25.74 -54.54
N ALA A 474 -4.32 26.86 -54.15
CA ALA A 474 -5.03 28.07 -53.71
C ALA A 474 -5.98 28.68 -54.77
N LEU A 475 -5.70 28.45 -56.06
CA LEU A 475 -6.56 28.89 -57.17
C LEU A 475 -7.70 27.91 -57.48
N LEU A 476 -7.49 26.61 -57.24
CA LEU A 476 -8.45 25.56 -57.59
C LEU A 476 -9.39 25.18 -56.44
N ASP A 477 -8.91 25.14 -55.19
CA ASP A 477 -9.67 24.73 -54.00
C ASP A 477 -10.96 25.56 -53.77
N PRO A 478 -10.98 26.90 -53.95
CA PRO A 478 -12.23 27.68 -53.82
C PRO A 478 -13.32 27.28 -54.82
N HIS A 479 -12.95 26.57 -55.88
CA HIS A 479 -13.83 26.13 -56.96
C HIS A 479 -13.99 24.60 -57.04
N GLU A 480 -13.49 23.84 -56.06
CA GLU A 480 -13.48 22.37 -56.05
C GLU A 480 -14.86 21.76 -56.34
N ALA A 481 -15.91 22.29 -55.68
CA ALA A 481 -17.28 21.83 -55.84
C ALA A 481 -17.86 22.04 -57.26
N LEU A 482 -17.30 22.96 -58.05
CA LEU A 482 -17.71 23.24 -59.43
C LEU A 482 -16.81 22.52 -60.46
N LEU A 483 -15.56 22.24 -60.08
CA LEU A 483 -14.54 21.62 -60.93
C LEU A 483 -14.44 20.09 -60.78
N GLY A 484 -15.25 19.49 -59.90
CA GLY A 484 -15.26 18.07 -59.47
C GLY A 484 -15.43 16.98 -60.53
N GLY A 485 -15.23 17.28 -61.81
CA GLY A 485 -14.86 16.28 -62.80
C GLY A 485 -14.46 16.86 -64.15
N VAL A 486 -13.87 18.06 -64.14
CA VAL A 486 -13.11 18.59 -65.28
C VAL A 486 -11.73 17.94 -65.24
N SER A 487 -11.38 17.16 -66.26
CA SER A 487 -10.16 16.33 -66.24
C SER A 487 -8.89 17.15 -65.98
N ARG A 488 -8.78 18.32 -66.63
CA ARG A 488 -7.62 19.20 -66.50
C ARG A 488 -7.43 19.80 -65.11
N ALA A 489 -8.52 20.12 -64.42
CA ALA A 489 -8.47 20.61 -63.04
C ALA A 489 -8.00 19.51 -62.09
N SER A 490 -8.54 18.30 -62.24
CA SER A 490 -8.13 17.12 -61.44
C SER A 490 -6.67 16.70 -61.69
N GLU A 491 -6.18 16.82 -62.93
CA GLU A 491 -4.77 16.59 -63.27
C GLU A 491 -3.83 17.57 -62.55
N LEU A 492 -4.08 18.88 -62.68
CA LEU A 492 -3.27 19.94 -62.08
C LEU A 492 -3.31 19.87 -60.55
N HIS A 493 -4.50 19.69 -59.97
CA HIS A 493 -4.69 19.49 -58.54
C HIS A 493 -3.93 18.25 -58.04
N GLY A 494 -4.14 17.11 -58.70
CA GLY A 494 -3.47 15.86 -58.34
C GLY A 494 -1.95 15.90 -58.49
N GLU A 495 -1.42 16.62 -59.49
CA GLU A 495 0.02 16.78 -59.68
C GLU A 495 0.65 17.71 -58.62
N ALA A 496 0.02 18.85 -58.33
CA ALA A 496 0.43 19.74 -57.25
C ALA A 496 0.40 19.03 -55.88
N GLN A 497 -0.69 18.31 -55.58
CA GLN A 497 -0.85 17.52 -54.35
C GLN A 497 0.25 16.45 -54.23
N ARG A 498 0.57 15.73 -55.33
CA ARG A 498 1.64 14.72 -55.36
C ARG A 498 3.01 15.33 -55.11
N ARG A 499 3.33 16.48 -55.71
CA ARG A 499 4.62 17.17 -55.54
C ARG A 499 4.77 17.75 -54.14
N ILE A 500 3.73 18.35 -53.57
CA ILE A 500 3.71 18.82 -52.17
C ILE A 500 3.90 17.64 -51.21
N SER A 501 3.16 16.54 -51.42
CA SER A 501 3.30 15.32 -50.60
C SER A 501 4.67 14.66 -50.76
N ALA A 502 5.30 14.71 -51.93
CA ALA A 502 6.66 14.21 -52.14
C ALA A 502 7.70 15.08 -51.41
N ARG A 503 7.56 16.42 -51.46
CA ARG A 503 8.41 17.35 -50.71
C ARG A 503 8.27 17.14 -49.19
N ARG A 504 7.06 16.97 -48.68
CA ARG A 504 6.80 16.67 -47.25
C ARG A 504 7.42 15.35 -46.81
N ARG A 505 7.25 14.27 -47.59
CA ARG A 505 7.89 12.97 -47.31
C ARG A 505 9.42 13.03 -47.32
N ALA A 506 10.02 13.79 -48.26
CA ALA A 506 11.46 14.00 -48.30
C ALA A 506 11.97 14.79 -47.08
N ALA A 507 11.26 15.85 -46.69
CA ALA A 507 11.57 16.62 -45.49
C ALA A 507 11.43 15.76 -44.21
N ALA A 508 10.36 14.96 -44.11
CA ALA A 508 10.15 14.05 -42.99
C ALA A 508 11.24 12.97 -42.90
N THR A 509 11.70 12.45 -44.04
CA THR A 509 12.83 11.50 -44.08
C THR A 509 14.13 12.16 -43.58
N SER A 510 14.41 13.39 -44.02
CA SER A 510 15.59 14.12 -43.57
C SER A 510 15.54 14.47 -42.08
N ALA A 511 14.37 14.88 -41.58
CA ALA A 511 14.16 15.19 -40.18
C ALA A 511 14.28 13.94 -39.27
N LEU A 512 13.81 12.79 -39.73
CA LEU A 512 13.97 11.52 -39.02
C LEU A 512 15.45 11.11 -38.92
N GLU A 513 16.25 11.27 -39.98
CA GLU A 513 17.69 10.98 -39.91
C GLU A 513 18.45 11.98 -39.03
N GLN A 514 18.07 13.26 -39.05
CA GLN A 514 18.60 14.26 -38.10
C GLN A 514 18.29 13.91 -36.65
N ALA A 515 17.06 13.47 -36.36
CA ALA A 515 16.66 13.01 -35.04
C ALA A 515 17.50 11.78 -34.59
N ARG A 516 17.76 10.84 -35.52
CA ARG A 516 18.63 9.68 -35.26
C ARG A 516 20.07 10.07 -34.96
N LEU A 517 20.64 10.98 -35.77
CA LEU A 517 22.01 11.45 -35.58
C LEU A 517 22.17 12.25 -34.27
N ALA A 518 21.20 13.10 -33.94
CA ALA A 518 21.19 13.83 -32.67
C ALA A 518 21.15 12.86 -31.48
N LEU A 519 20.30 11.83 -31.52
CA LEU A 519 20.24 10.83 -30.47
C LEU A 519 21.52 10.00 -30.37
N ALA A 520 22.12 9.62 -31.50
CA ALA A 520 23.42 8.91 -31.52
C ALA A 520 24.55 9.74 -30.93
N ALA A 521 24.50 11.07 -31.07
CA ALA A 521 25.44 12.00 -30.45
C ALA A 521 25.12 12.33 -28.97
N GLY A 522 24.02 11.82 -28.43
CA GLY A 522 23.57 12.12 -27.06
C GLY A 522 22.84 13.46 -26.89
N ASP A 523 22.54 14.18 -27.96
CA ASP A 523 21.85 15.47 -27.94
C ASP A 523 20.32 15.28 -27.95
N LEU A 524 19.72 15.21 -26.75
CA LEU A 524 18.27 15.05 -26.58
C LEU A 524 17.48 16.28 -27.05
N ASP A 525 18.04 17.49 -26.91
CA ASP A 525 17.41 18.74 -27.36
C ASP A 525 17.48 18.87 -28.88
N GLY A 526 18.56 18.39 -29.49
CA GLY A 526 18.68 18.19 -30.93
C GLY A 526 17.65 17.22 -31.48
N TYR A 527 17.37 16.11 -30.78
CA TYR A 527 16.30 15.19 -31.13
C TYR A 527 14.91 15.86 -31.10
N GLU A 528 14.58 16.63 -30.05
CA GLU A 528 13.29 17.31 -29.97
C GLU A 528 13.08 18.30 -31.11
N ARG A 529 14.07 19.15 -31.39
CA ARG A 529 14.02 20.09 -32.52
C ARG A 529 13.87 19.39 -33.86
N ALA A 530 14.55 18.27 -34.07
CA ALA A 530 14.45 17.50 -35.32
C ALA A 530 13.13 16.72 -35.44
N SER A 531 12.50 16.35 -34.32
CA SER A 531 11.27 15.55 -34.31
C SER A 531 9.98 16.37 -34.25
N GLU A 532 10.02 17.63 -33.80
CA GLU A 532 8.88 18.56 -33.77
C GLU A 532 8.13 18.70 -35.12
N PRO A 533 8.80 18.86 -36.29
CA PRO A 533 8.10 19.00 -37.56
C PRO A 533 7.62 17.68 -38.19
N LEU A 534 7.84 16.52 -37.55
CA LEU A 534 7.47 15.22 -38.12
C LEU A 534 5.96 14.93 -37.98
N ASP A 535 5.21 15.02 -39.08
CA ASP A 535 3.87 14.43 -39.16
C ASP A 535 3.98 12.92 -39.47
N ARG A 536 3.39 12.09 -38.60
CA ARG A 536 3.29 10.64 -38.78
C ARG A 536 2.67 10.22 -40.12
N ARG A 537 1.81 11.06 -40.70
CA ARG A 537 1.15 10.80 -42.00
C ARG A 537 2.13 10.83 -43.17
N ASP A 538 3.21 11.61 -43.05
CA ASP A 538 4.25 11.78 -44.06
C ASP A 538 5.38 10.74 -43.93
N LEU A 539 5.26 9.79 -43.01
CA LEU A 539 6.18 8.67 -42.82
C LEU A 539 5.57 7.37 -43.34
N ASP A 540 6.41 6.51 -43.93
CA ASP A 540 6.04 5.14 -44.27
C ASP A 540 6.02 4.20 -43.03
N ALA A 541 5.69 2.93 -43.22
CA ALA A 541 5.58 1.98 -42.10
C ALA A 541 6.91 1.74 -41.37
N ALA A 542 8.03 1.64 -42.11
CA ALA A 542 9.35 1.40 -41.53
C ALA A 542 9.84 2.65 -40.77
N GLN A 543 9.64 3.82 -41.35
CA GLN A 543 9.98 5.11 -40.73
C GLN A 543 9.15 5.40 -39.48
N ARG A 544 7.87 4.99 -39.45
CA ARG A 544 7.03 5.09 -38.24
C ARG A 544 7.55 4.21 -37.11
N GLN A 545 7.94 2.98 -37.43
CA GLN A 545 8.54 2.07 -36.46
C GLN A 545 9.86 2.63 -35.94
N GLN A 546 10.73 3.14 -36.83
CA GLN A 546 11.98 3.77 -36.45
C GLN A 546 11.76 4.98 -35.53
N LEU A 547 10.74 5.82 -35.80
CA LEU A 547 10.39 6.92 -34.91
C LEU A 547 9.91 6.44 -33.53
N ASP A 548 9.15 5.33 -33.46
CA ASP A 548 8.69 4.75 -32.19
C ASP A 548 9.85 4.14 -31.39
N GLU A 549 10.81 3.52 -32.06
CA GLU A 549 12.05 3.02 -31.45
C GLU A 549 12.88 4.18 -30.89
N LEU A 550 13.11 5.25 -31.67
CA LEU A 550 13.82 6.45 -31.22
C LEU A 550 13.10 7.12 -30.03
N ARG A 551 11.76 7.18 -30.03
CA ARG A 551 10.98 7.71 -28.90
C ARG A 551 11.14 6.87 -27.64
N SER A 552 11.14 5.55 -27.79
CA SER A 552 11.33 4.62 -26.67
C SER A 552 12.73 4.76 -26.09
N GLU A 553 13.76 4.89 -26.95
CA GLU A 553 15.14 5.12 -26.54
C GLU A 553 15.31 6.48 -25.83
N VAL A 554 14.75 7.57 -26.36
CA VAL A 554 14.75 8.88 -25.71
C VAL A 554 14.06 8.83 -24.34
N HIS A 555 12.93 8.11 -24.24
CA HIS A 555 12.26 7.94 -22.97
C HIS A 555 13.12 7.18 -21.96
N ALA A 556 13.78 6.10 -22.38
CA ALA A 556 14.70 5.34 -21.54
C ALA A 556 15.91 6.19 -21.08
N ARG A 557 16.54 6.95 -21.98
CA ARG A 557 17.67 7.85 -21.62
C ARG A 557 17.24 8.97 -20.67
N ARG A 558 16.06 9.56 -20.87
CA ARG A 558 15.50 10.55 -19.94
C ARG A 558 15.20 9.96 -18.58
N ASP A 559 14.65 8.74 -18.54
CA ASP A 559 14.42 8.05 -17.28
C ASP A 559 15.73 7.76 -16.55
N ALA A 560 16.75 7.30 -17.27
CA ALA A 560 18.09 7.09 -16.73
C ALA A 560 18.73 8.39 -16.21
N LEU A 561 18.60 9.51 -16.93
CA LEU A 561 19.09 10.83 -16.46
C LEU A 561 18.35 11.30 -15.21
N ARG A 562 17.01 11.18 -15.17
CA ARG A 562 16.21 11.54 -13.98
C ARG A 562 16.57 10.69 -12.77
N ARG A 563 16.71 9.36 -12.95
CA ARG A 563 17.16 8.46 -11.89
C ARG A 563 18.60 8.78 -11.47
N GLY A 564 19.47 9.08 -12.42
CA GLY A 564 20.84 9.53 -12.17
C GLY A 564 20.90 10.78 -11.29
N ALA A 565 20.09 11.80 -11.60
CA ALA A 565 19.94 13.01 -10.79
C ALA A 565 19.36 12.71 -9.40
N ARG A 566 18.34 11.84 -9.31
CA ARG A 566 17.79 11.39 -8.03
C ARG A 566 18.83 10.67 -7.17
N ILE A 567 19.68 9.84 -7.78
CA ILE A 567 20.80 9.16 -7.08
C ILE A 567 21.78 10.21 -6.53
N ASP A 568 22.09 11.27 -7.28
CA ASP A 568 22.94 12.36 -6.80
C ASP A 568 22.29 13.16 -5.67
N GLU A 569 20.98 13.44 -5.76
CA GLU A 569 20.21 14.08 -4.69
C GLU A 569 20.19 13.23 -3.41
N LEU A 570 19.97 11.92 -3.52
CA LEU A 570 19.99 10.98 -2.39
C LEU A 570 21.37 10.93 -1.75
N ALA A 571 22.44 10.82 -2.55
CA ALA A 571 23.81 10.83 -2.06
C ALA A 571 24.15 12.15 -1.35
N ALA A 572 23.75 13.29 -1.92
CA ALA A 572 23.94 14.61 -1.30
C ALA A 572 23.14 14.78 0.01
N ALA A 573 21.97 14.15 0.12
CA ALA A 573 21.17 14.11 1.35
C ALA A 573 21.70 13.12 2.40
N GLY A 574 22.74 12.33 2.08
CA GLY A 574 23.31 11.31 2.97
C GLY A 574 22.55 9.98 2.97
N ASP A 575 21.51 9.81 2.15
CA ASP A 575 20.82 8.52 1.96
C ASP A 575 21.57 7.64 0.96
N LEU A 576 22.79 7.27 1.36
CA LEU A 576 23.72 6.48 0.56
C LEU A 576 23.22 5.06 0.30
N VAL A 577 22.41 4.48 1.20
CA VAL A 577 21.87 3.13 1.05
C VAL A 577 20.85 3.11 -0.09
N THR A 578 19.91 4.05 -0.12
CA THR A 578 18.94 4.15 -1.23
C THR A 578 19.63 4.52 -2.53
N ALA A 579 20.63 5.41 -2.51
CA ALA A 579 21.40 5.79 -3.68
C ALA A 579 22.14 4.58 -4.32
N VAL A 580 22.79 3.75 -3.51
CA VAL A 580 23.45 2.51 -3.97
C VAL A 580 22.43 1.56 -4.61
N ARG A 581 21.29 1.34 -3.95
CA ARG A 581 20.23 0.44 -4.45
C ARG A 581 19.64 0.92 -5.78
N GLU A 582 19.28 2.19 -5.88
CA GLU A 582 18.73 2.78 -7.12
C GLU A 582 19.74 2.71 -8.27
N LEU A 583 21.04 2.86 -8.00
CA LEU A 583 22.09 2.74 -9.02
C LEU A 583 22.28 1.30 -9.49
N GLU A 584 22.20 0.31 -8.59
CA GLU A 584 22.22 -1.10 -8.97
C GLU A 584 20.99 -1.51 -9.79
N ASP A 585 19.81 -1.02 -9.41
CA ASP A 585 18.58 -1.23 -10.18
C ASP A 585 18.67 -0.60 -11.58
N LEU A 586 19.33 0.56 -11.68
CA LEU A 586 19.60 1.22 -12.94
C LEU A 586 20.60 0.42 -13.79
N LEU A 587 21.68 -0.10 -13.18
CA LEU A 587 22.68 -0.98 -13.81
C LEU A 587 22.05 -2.27 -14.34
N ALA A 588 21.14 -2.89 -13.58
CA ALA A 588 20.45 -4.12 -13.97
C ALA A 588 19.55 -3.92 -15.21
N ARG A 589 19.08 -2.69 -15.46
CA ARG A 589 18.16 -2.34 -16.55
C ARG A 589 18.83 -1.74 -17.78
N SER A 590 20.07 -1.27 -17.68
CA SER A 590 20.81 -0.60 -18.78
C SER A 590 22.16 -1.26 -19.07
N PRO A 591 22.29 -2.02 -20.16
CA PRO A 591 23.57 -2.63 -20.57
C PRO A 591 24.57 -1.62 -21.17
N ALA A 592 24.12 -0.43 -21.57
CA ALA A 592 24.98 0.60 -22.14
C ALA A 592 25.60 1.46 -21.02
N GLU A 593 26.92 1.68 -21.07
CA GLU A 593 27.73 2.46 -20.11
C GLU A 593 28.02 1.79 -18.75
N GLN A 594 28.15 0.46 -18.72
CA GLN A 594 28.44 -0.30 -17.50
C GLN A 594 29.66 0.21 -16.72
N ASP A 595 30.82 0.45 -17.36
CA ASP A 595 32.06 0.74 -16.62
C ASP A 595 31.99 2.02 -15.76
N ALA A 596 31.44 3.10 -16.31
CA ALA A 596 31.31 4.37 -15.58
C ALA A 596 30.31 4.26 -14.42
N MET A 597 29.22 3.52 -14.62
CA MET A 597 28.21 3.27 -13.59
C MET A 597 28.72 2.34 -12.49
N HIS A 598 29.51 1.31 -12.82
CA HIS A 598 30.18 0.46 -11.83
C HIS A 598 31.19 1.26 -11.00
N ALA A 599 32.00 2.12 -11.64
CA ALA A 599 32.92 3.00 -10.91
C ALA A 599 32.18 3.97 -9.98
N ARG A 600 31.03 4.50 -10.40
CA ARG A 600 30.17 5.34 -9.56
C ARG A 600 29.59 4.55 -8.39
N LEU A 601 29.14 3.32 -8.62
CA LEU A 601 28.64 2.42 -7.58
C LEU A 601 29.71 2.09 -6.55
N ASP A 602 30.93 1.80 -6.99
CA ASP A 602 32.07 1.55 -6.11
C ASP A 602 32.43 2.80 -5.27
N GLY A 603 32.32 3.99 -5.88
CA GLY A 603 32.45 5.27 -5.19
C GLY A 603 31.42 5.43 -4.07
N LEU A 604 30.13 5.22 -4.36
CA LEU A 604 29.05 5.29 -3.37
C LEU A 604 29.20 4.23 -2.27
N ARG A 605 29.60 3.00 -2.62
CA ARG A 605 29.88 1.93 -1.63
C ARG A 605 31.06 2.28 -0.73
N ALA A 606 32.10 2.91 -1.27
CA ALA A 606 33.24 3.38 -0.46
C ALA A 606 32.83 4.52 0.47
N GLU A 607 31.96 5.42 0.02
CA GLU A 607 31.37 6.48 0.85
C GLU A 607 30.46 5.91 1.95
N LEU A 608 29.54 5.00 1.61
CA LEU A 608 28.67 4.32 2.57
C LEU A 608 29.48 3.62 3.65
N ARG A 609 30.51 2.85 3.27
CA ARG A 609 31.40 2.18 4.24
C ARG A 609 32.13 3.17 5.16
N ARG A 610 32.46 4.37 4.69
CA ARG A 610 33.06 5.41 5.53
C ARG A 610 32.02 6.03 6.46
N ALA A 611 30.86 6.41 5.93
CA ALA A 611 29.78 7.04 6.69
C ALA A 611 29.24 6.13 7.81
N TRP A 612 29.12 4.83 7.55
CA TRP A 612 28.64 3.83 8.51
C TRP A 612 29.78 3.15 9.29
N CYS A 613 31.01 3.63 9.12
CA CYS A 613 32.19 3.12 9.82
C CYS A 613 32.33 1.58 9.75
N ALA A 614 32.04 1.00 8.58
CA ALA A 614 32.01 -0.45 8.41
C ALA A 614 33.42 -1.05 8.52
N ARG A 615 33.56 -2.03 9.42
CA ARG A 615 34.80 -2.75 9.76
C ARG A 615 34.62 -4.24 9.59
N THR A 616 35.69 -4.91 9.16
CA THR A 616 35.77 -6.36 9.06
C THR A 616 37.05 -6.83 9.73
N ASP A 617 36.95 -7.91 10.50
CA ASP A 617 38.05 -8.58 11.18
C ASP A 617 38.08 -10.05 10.75
N GLN A 618 39.19 -10.48 10.16
CA GLN A 618 39.44 -11.88 9.85
C GLN A 618 40.21 -12.50 11.02
N VAL A 619 39.60 -13.50 11.66
CA VAL A 619 40.05 -14.02 12.97
C VAL A 619 41.21 -15.03 12.82
N GLU A 620 41.84 -15.13 11.64
CA GLU A 620 42.96 -16.05 11.36
C GLU A 620 44.19 -15.72 12.22
N ALA A 621 44.24 -16.28 13.44
CA ALA A 621 45.35 -16.36 14.41
C ALA A 621 45.15 -15.67 15.78
N LEU A 622 43.93 -15.53 16.28
CA LEU A 622 43.72 -15.10 17.67
C LEU A 622 43.70 -16.30 18.62
N ARG A 623 44.78 -16.44 19.42
CA ARG A 623 44.94 -17.48 20.45
C ARG A 623 44.27 -17.04 21.76
N GLY A 624 43.39 -17.88 22.31
CA GLY A 624 42.85 -17.73 23.66
C GLY A 624 41.65 -18.64 23.91
N ASP A 625 41.54 -19.19 25.12
CA ASP A 625 40.49 -20.15 25.52
C ASP A 625 39.18 -19.45 25.98
N HIS A 626 38.93 -18.20 25.57
CA HIS A 626 37.76 -17.41 26.00
C HIS A 626 36.60 -17.46 25.01
N ASP A 627 35.37 -17.36 25.52
CA ASP A 627 34.13 -17.53 24.77
C ASP A 627 33.74 -16.32 23.92
N ARG A 628 34.37 -16.18 22.75
CA ARG A 628 34.09 -15.10 21.79
C ARG A 628 32.70 -15.16 21.18
N ILE A 629 32.16 -16.37 21.03
CA ILE A 629 30.82 -16.58 20.47
C ILE A 629 29.79 -16.09 21.48
N GLY A 630 29.91 -16.46 22.76
CA GLY A 630 29.05 -15.95 23.82
C GLY A 630 29.20 -14.46 24.07
N GLU A 631 30.41 -13.89 23.97
CA GLU A 631 30.60 -12.44 24.03
C GLU A 631 29.79 -11.71 22.97
N LEU A 632 29.78 -12.21 21.73
CA LEU A 632 28.98 -11.66 20.65
C LEU A 632 27.47 -11.86 20.88
N LEU A 633 27.07 -13.09 21.23
CA LEU A 633 25.67 -13.49 21.36
C LEU A 633 24.95 -12.79 22.52
N GLY A 634 25.64 -12.54 23.65
CA GLY A 634 24.96 -12.13 24.87
C GLY A 634 24.13 -13.27 25.47
N PRO A 635 23.02 -13.03 26.21
CA PRO A 635 22.22 -14.08 26.84
C PRO A 635 21.58 -15.05 25.84
N LEU A 636 21.52 -16.34 26.21
CA LEU A 636 20.67 -17.35 25.57
C LEU A 636 19.55 -17.77 26.54
N PRO A 637 18.34 -18.13 26.07
CA PRO A 637 17.91 -18.15 24.67
C PRO A 637 17.46 -16.77 24.17
N TYR A 638 17.48 -16.59 22.84
CA TYR A 638 16.88 -15.41 22.20
C TYR A 638 15.36 -15.44 22.24
N MET A 639 14.75 -14.27 22.01
CA MET A 639 13.44 -14.21 21.36
C MET A 639 13.48 -15.13 20.13
N GLU A 640 12.52 -16.04 19.97
CA GLU A 640 12.56 -17.07 18.91
C GLU A 640 12.83 -16.48 17.51
N SER A 641 12.35 -15.27 17.27
CA SER A 641 12.46 -14.56 15.99
C SER A 641 13.84 -13.95 15.71
N ALA A 642 14.72 -13.83 16.71
CA ALA A 642 16.06 -13.25 16.63
C ALA A 642 17.20 -14.30 16.69
N ALA A 643 16.89 -15.56 16.39
CA ALA A 643 17.85 -16.65 16.46
C ALA A 643 18.94 -16.58 15.35
N PRO A 644 20.12 -17.20 15.58
CA PRO A 644 21.13 -17.42 14.54
C PRO A 644 20.60 -18.30 13.38
N TRP A 645 21.15 -18.11 12.19
CA TRP A 645 20.74 -18.83 10.98
C TRP A 645 21.86 -19.65 10.37
N LEU A 646 21.53 -20.85 9.89
CA LEU A 646 22.46 -21.65 9.11
C LEU A 646 22.53 -21.14 7.66
N VAL A 647 23.74 -21.03 7.14
CA VAL A 647 24.04 -20.65 5.76
C VAL A 647 25.09 -21.60 5.17
N ALA A 648 25.47 -21.37 3.91
CA ALA A 648 26.48 -22.18 3.22
C ALA A 648 26.17 -23.70 3.33
N GLU A 649 24.92 -24.06 3.04
CA GLU A 649 24.38 -25.43 3.11
C GLU A 649 24.43 -26.08 4.51
N GLY A 650 24.50 -25.28 5.59
CA GLY A 650 24.53 -25.75 6.97
C GLY A 650 25.94 -25.91 7.56
N ARG A 651 26.95 -25.38 6.87
CA ARG A 651 28.35 -25.41 7.33
C ARG A 651 28.75 -24.19 8.14
N GLU A 652 28.05 -23.08 7.93
CA GLU A 652 28.32 -21.83 8.62
C GLU A 652 27.05 -21.35 9.31
N LEU A 653 27.24 -20.68 10.44
CA LEU A 653 26.21 -20.01 11.20
C LEU A 653 26.43 -18.50 11.11
N VAL A 654 25.39 -17.75 10.75
CA VAL A 654 25.40 -16.29 10.80
C VAL A 654 24.73 -15.85 12.08
N ILE A 655 25.45 -15.04 12.84
CA ILE A 655 25.01 -14.43 14.08
C ILE A 655 24.97 -12.92 13.88
N ALA A 656 23.93 -12.27 14.38
CA ALA A 656 23.86 -10.82 14.42
C ALA A 656 23.35 -10.33 15.77
N THR A 657 23.94 -9.26 16.28
CA THR A 657 23.49 -8.54 17.48
C THR A 657 23.57 -7.04 17.25
N ALA A 658 22.75 -6.28 17.98
CA ALA A 658 22.74 -4.82 17.89
C ALA A 658 22.62 -4.19 19.28
N ASP A 659 23.53 -3.28 19.57
CA ASP A 659 23.63 -2.55 20.84
C ASP A 659 23.67 -1.04 20.54
N GLY A 660 22.52 -0.39 20.69
CA GLY A 660 22.32 0.99 20.27
C GLY A 660 22.45 1.13 18.74
N PRO A 661 23.33 2.01 18.22
CA PRO A 661 23.58 2.14 16.79
C PRO A 661 24.61 1.12 16.25
N HIS A 662 25.24 0.31 17.12
CA HIS A 662 26.28 -0.63 16.70
C HIS A 662 25.67 -1.97 16.33
N VAL A 663 26.01 -2.47 15.15
CA VAL A 663 25.59 -3.79 14.67
C VAL A 663 26.81 -4.65 14.49
N PHE A 664 26.79 -5.84 15.09
CA PHE A 664 27.82 -6.85 14.98
C PHE A 664 27.27 -8.06 14.25
N VAL A 665 27.97 -8.51 13.21
CA VAL A 665 27.61 -9.69 12.44
C VAL A 665 28.83 -10.62 12.39
N ALA A 666 28.63 -11.90 12.65
CA ALA A 666 29.71 -12.88 12.60
C ALA A 666 29.31 -14.13 11.84
N ARG A 667 30.32 -14.75 11.24
CA ARG A 667 30.23 -16.09 10.65
C ARG A 667 30.99 -17.06 11.53
N VAL A 668 30.34 -18.16 11.90
CA VAL A 668 30.93 -19.24 12.71
C VAL A 668 30.87 -20.54 11.93
N SER A 669 31.95 -21.30 11.93
CA SER A 669 31.98 -22.64 11.37
C SER A 669 31.25 -23.61 12.31
N VAL A 670 30.31 -24.36 11.77
CA VAL A 670 29.49 -25.32 12.52
C VAL A 670 30.29 -26.56 12.91
N ASP A 671 31.27 -26.96 12.09
CA ASP A 671 31.96 -28.24 12.28
C ASP A 671 33.00 -28.19 13.41
N ASP A 672 33.64 -27.04 13.63
CA ASP A 672 34.69 -26.84 14.64
C ASP A 672 34.38 -25.73 15.66
N ALA A 673 33.17 -25.15 15.60
CA ALA A 673 32.74 -24.03 16.44
C ALA A 673 33.68 -22.81 16.39
N ARG A 674 34.38 -22.59 15.28
CA ARG A 674 35.35 -21.51 15.14
C ARG A 674 34.73 -20.28 14.50
N LEU A 675 34.98 -19.12 15.10
CA LEU A 675 34.66 -17.82 14.50
C LEU A 675 35.50 -17.60 13.23
N ILE A 676 34.84 -17.43 12.08
CA ILE A 676 35.48 -17.27 10.76
C ILE A 676 35.85 -15.81 10.55
N ASP A 677 34.87 -14.92 10.67
CA ASP A 677 35.04 -13.48 10.54
C ASP A 677 33.99 -12.73 11.36
N ARG A 678 34.26 -11.44 11.56
CA ARG A 678 33.32 -10.50 12.20
C ARG A 678 33.26 -9.21 11.43
N ARG A 679 32.10 -8.59 11.49
CA ARG A 679 31.82 -7.28 10.90
C ARG A 679 31.13 -6.40 11.93
N CYS A 680 31.50 -5.14 11.92
CA CYS A 680 30.88 -4.11 12.73
C CYS A 680 30.49 -2.95 11.82
N LEU A 681 29.32 -2.38 12.04
CA LEU A 681 28.93 -1.11 11.46
C LEU A 681 28.24 -0.25 12.51
N ARG A 682 28.25 1.05 12.27
CA ARG A 682 27.51 2.04 13.04
C ARG A 682 26.38 2.57 12.17
N ALA A 683 25.16 2.14 12.47
CA ALA A 683 23.95 2.68 11.87
C ALA A 683 23.77 4.17 12.24
N PRO A 684 23.11 4.98 11.39
CA PRO A 684 22.93 6.40 11.65
C PRO A 684 22.03 6.67 12.87
N GLU A 685 21.11 5.76 13.18
CA GLU A 685 20.26 5.81 14.36
C GLU A 685 20.28 4.46 15.10
N PRO A 686 19.95 4.44 16.41
CA PRO A 686 19.90 3.21 17.18
C PRO A 686 18.91 2.20 16.62
N ILE A 687 19.36 0.95 16.42
CA ILE A 687 18.48 -0.18 16.10
C ILE A 687 17.88 -0.75 17.40
N GLY A 688 18.67 -0.77 18.47
CA GLY A 688 18.27 -1.41 19.73
C GLY A 688 18.40 -2.93 19.68
N PRO A 689 17.86 -3.66 20.68
CA PRO A 689 17.83 -5.12 20.66
C PRO A 689 17.13 -5.61 19.42
N LEU A 690 17.67 -6.68 18.82
CA LEU A 690 17.04 -7.30 17.67
C LEU A 690 15.79 -8.05 18.13
N LEU A 691 14.65 -7.70 17.53
CA LEU A 691 13.40 -8.46 17.64
C LEU A 691 13.38 -9.59 16.62
N THR A 692 13.97 -9.38 15.44
CA THR A 692 14.13 -10.45 14.46
C THR A 692 15.41 -10.37 13.65
N THR A 693 15.92 -11.55 13.31
CA THR A 693 17.02 -11.81 12.39
C THR A 693 16.54 -12.83 11.38
N ILE A 694 16.62 -12.54 10.08
CA ILE A 694 16.14 -13.46 9.03
C ILE A 694 17.11 -13.44 7.85
N VAL A 695 17.65 -14.61 7.51
CA VAL A 695 18.46 -14.76 6.30
C VAL A 695 17.55 -14.94 5.10
N ASP A 696 17.83 -14.19 4.05
CA ASP A 696 17.17 -14.29 2.74
C ASP A 696 18.23 -14.17 1.65
N GLY A 697 18.57 -15.31 1.04
CA GLY A 697 19.65 -15.41 0.07
C GLY A 697 21.01 -14.96 0.63
N ASP A 698 21.63 -13.97 -0.01
CA ASP A 698 22.91 -13.38 0.42
C ASP A 698 22.74 -12.25 1.46
N THR A 699 21.51 -11.99 1.90
CA THR A 699 21.20 -10.92 2.85
C THR A 699 20.66 -11.44 4.19
N ILE A 700 20.81 -10.63 5.22
CA ILE A 700 20.18 -10.80 6.52
C ILE A 700 19.38 -9.54 6.85
N TRP A 701 18.14 -9.74 7.25
CA TRP A 701 17.25 -8.72 7.80
C TRP A 701 17.46 -8.65 9.30
N LEU A 702 17.68 -7.44 9.80
CA LEU A 702 17.83 -7.12 11.21
C LEU A 702 16.77 -6.07 11.54
N VAL A 703 15.84 -6.41 12.43
CA VAL A 703 14.82 -5.47 12.90
C VAL A 703 14.92 -5.34 14.39
N GLY A 704 15.12 -4.12 14.87
CA GLY A 704 15.28 -3.84 16.28
C GLY A 704 14.03 -3.26 16.92
N GLN A 705 14.00 -3.29 18.25
CA GLN A 705 12.87 -2.80 19.07
C GLN A 705 12.62 -1.30 18.90
N ALA A 706 13.62 -0.52 18.44
CA ALA A 706 13.44 0.88 18.06
C ALA A 706 12.67 1.08 16.73
N GLY A 707 12.23 -0.01 16.09
CA GLY A 707 11.52 0.01 14.81
C GLY A 707 12.40 0.26 13.60
N ARG A 708 13.73 0.16 13.74
CA ARG A 708 14.66 0.29 12.62
C ARG A 708 14.86 -1.04 11.92
N VAL A 709 14.78 -1.01 10.60
CA VAL A 709 14.93 -2.15 9.70
C VAL A 709 16.20 -1.97 8.89
N LEU A 710 17.14 -2.90 9.07
CA LEU A 710 18.39 -2.97 8.33
C LEU A 710 18.45 -4.28 7.56
N GLN A 711 18.57 -4.20 6.24
CA GLN A 711 18.95 -5.34 5.41
C GLN A 711 20.43 -5.22 5.06
N LEU A 712 21.20 -6.28 5.27
CA LEU A 712 22.64 -6.28 5.07
C LEU A 712 23.09 -7.54 4.35
N ARG A 713 24.07 -7.44 3.45
CA ARG A 713 24.72 -8.62 2.87
C ARG A 713 25.62 -9.26 3.93
N TRP A 714 25.26 -10.45 4.42
CA TRP A 714 25.96 -11.07 5.55
C TRP A 714 27.40 -11.49 5.22
N THR A 715 27.72 -11.70 3.93
CA THR A 715 29.07 -12.03 3.45
C THR A 715 30.02 -10.83 3.37
N THR A 716 29.51 -9.61 3.13
CA THR A 716 30.34 -8.41 2.94
C THR A 716 30.16 -7.35 4.01
N GLY A 717 29.04 -7.38 4.75
CA GLY A 717 28.66 -6.32 5.67
C GLY A 717 28.02 -5.10 5.00
N GLU A 718 27.70 -5.20 3.70
CA GLU A 718 27.19 -4.06 2.93
C GLU A 718 25.70 -3.81 3.22
N PRO A 719 25.29 -2.61 3.68
CA PRO A 719 23.88 -2.26 3.85
C PRO A 719 23.15 -2.22 2.50
N ARG A 720 22.00 -2.87 2.43
CA ARG A 720 21.10 -2.93 1.26
C ARG A 720 19.85 -2.07 1.44
N ARG A 721 19.38 -1.98 2.68
CA ARG A 721 18.17 -1.26 3.03
C ARG A 721 18.28 -0.70 4.44
N TRP A 722 17.83 0.54 4.61
CA TRP A 722 17.68 1.20 5.88
C TRP A 722 16.31 1.88 5.93
N ALA A 723 15.46 1.51 6.88
CA ALA A 723 14.11 2.04 6.98
C ALA A 723 13.62 2.10 8.43
N SER A 724 12.49 2.79 8.63
CA SER A 724 11.84 2.94 9.94
C SER A 724 10.39 2.45 9.86
N LEU A 725 9.98 1.68 10.86
CA LEU A 725 8.61 1.25 11.07
C LEU A 725 7.76 2.29 11.83
N ALA A 726 8.36 3.38 12.29
CA ALA A 726 7.67 4.42 13.07
C ALA A 726 6.44 5.00 12.35
N SER A 727 6.44 5.06 11.01
CA SER A 727 5.27 5.52 10.23
C SER A 727 4.08 4.56 10.24
N PHE A 728 4.23 3.36 10.82
CA PHE A 728 3.20 2.33 10.92
C PHE A 728 2.74 2.09 12.36
N LEU A 729 3.23 2.90 13.30
CA LEU A 729 2.82 2.88 14.70
C LEU A 729 1.86 4.07 14.96
N VAL A 730 0.85 3.83 15.79
CA VAL A 730 -0.17 4.82 16.17
C VAL A 730 -0.09 5.09 17.67
N GLY A 731 -0.08 6.37 18.07
CA GLY A 731 -0.01 6.77 19.48
C GLY A 731 1.23 6.21 20.19
N ASP A 732 1.01 5.51 21.30
CA ASP A 732 2.05 4.90 22.15
C ASP A 732 2.36 3.43 21.79
N GLU A 733 1.95 2.97 20.60
CA GLU A 733 2.25 1.62 20.13
C GLU A 733 3.75 1.32 20.14
N ARG A 734 4.10 0.12 20.60
CA ARG A 734 5.46 -0.41 20.58
C ARG A 734 5.50 -1.68 19.75
N ILE A 735 6.62 -1.91 19.08
CA ILE A 735 6.79 -3.14 18.31
C ILE A 735 7.16 -4.26 19.27
N ASP A 736 6.35 -5.31 19.30
CA ASP A 736 6.65 -6.53 20.05
C ASP A 736 7.38 -7.55 19.18
N ARG A 737 6.85 -7.84 17.98
CA ARG A 737 7.39 -8.87 17.07
C ARG A 737 7.41 -8.41 15.63
N VAL A 738 8.38 -8.93 14.89
CA VAL A 738 8.46 -8.73 13.44
C VAL A 738 8.83 -10.03 12.76
N TYR A 739 8.20 -10.32 11.62
CA TYR A 739 8.52 -11.47 10.79
C TYR A 739 8.74 -11.03 9.34
N VAL A 740 9.68 -11.69 8.68
CA VAL A 740 9.92 -11.62 7.24
C VAL A 740 9.87 -13.05 6.73
N ILE A 741 9.03 -13.36 5.76
CA ILE A 741 9.10 -14.68 5.14
C ILE A 741 10.32 -14.69 4.22
N PRO A 742 11.24 -15.68 4.28
CA PRO A 742 12.34 -15.76 3.32
C PRO A 742 11.82 -15.80 1.87
N GLY A 743 12.39 -14.97 0.99
CA GLY A 743 11.89 -14.73 -0.37
C GLY A 743 10.54 -14.01 -0.45
N GLY A 744 9.98 -13.58 0.68
CA GLY A 744 8.72 -12.85 0.80
C GLY A 744 8.86 -11.39 0.41
N SER A 745 7.72 -10.77 0.13
CA SER A 745 7.62 -9.36 -0.26
C SER A 745 6.98 -8.48 0.81
N HIS A 746 6.69 -9.06 1.99
CA HIS A 746 6.01 -8.38 3.07
C HIS A 746 6.72 -8.54 4.42
N LEU A 747 6.62 -7.48 5.22
CA LEU A 747 6.98 -7.46 6.64
C LEU A 747 5.71 -7.62 7.46
N TRP A 748 5.76 -8.49 8.46
CA TRP A 748 4.69 -8.66 9.44
C TRP A 748 5.13 -8.04 10.75
N VAL A 749 4.34 -7.13 11.29
CA VAL A 749 4.70 -6.37 12.50
C VAL A 749 3.57 -6.49 13.50
N GLU A 750 3.89 -7.00 14.69
CA GLU A 750 3.04 -6.91 15.87
C GLU A 750 3.33 -5.61 16.59
N ALA A 751 2.32 -4.74 16.66
CA ALA A 751 2.35 -3.51 17.43
C ALA A 751 1.45 -3.67 18.65
N GLU A 752 1.95 -3.40 19.85
CA GLU A 752 1.21 -3.54 21.10
C GLU A 752 0.98 -2.18 21.75
N VAL A 753 -0.25 -1.96 22.21
CA VAL A 753 -0.58 -0.90 23.17
C VAL A 753 -0.77 -1.56 24.53
N PRO A 754 -0.01 -1.17 25.58
CA PRO A 754 -0.04 -1.83 26.89
C PRO A 754 -1.42 -2.00 27.55
N ALA A 755 -2.44 -1.23 27.14
CA ALA A 755 -3.80 -1.29 27.67
C ALA A 755 -4.86 -1.79 26.67
N ALA A 756 -4.57 -1.82 25.37
CA ALA A 756 -5.56 -2.09 24.31
C ALA A 756 -5.28 -3.37 23.50
N GLY A 757 -4.20 -4.09 23.81
CA GLY A 757 -3.81 -5.34 23.13
C GLY A 757 -2.89 -5.11 21.93
N SER A 758 -2.59 -6.19 21.20
CA SER A 758 -1.71 -6.16 20.03
C SER A 758 -2.48 -6.09 18.70
N THR A 759 -1.89 -5.47 17.69
CA THR A 759 -2.40 -5.40 16.32
C THR A 759 -1.31 -5.86 15.38
N PHE A 760 -1.67 -6.72 14.42
CA PHE A 760 -0.73 -7.20 13.43
C PHE A 760 -0.89 -6.46 12.11
N ARG A 761 0.20 -5.89 11.58
CA ARG A 761 0.23 -5.18 10.31
C ARG A 761 1.11 -5.91 9.31
N VAL A 762 0.58 -6.12 8.11
CA VAL A 762 1.32 -6.66 6.96
C VAL A 762 1.70 -5.51 6.05
N ILE A 763 2.99 -5.26 5.88
CA ILE A 763 3.57 -4.11 5.18
C ILE A 763 4.24 -4.60 3.89
N ASP A 764 3.89 -3.99 2.77
CA ASP A 764 4.57 -4.20 1.48
C ASP A 764 5.97 -3.60 1.52
N ILE A 765 7.00 -4.44 1.33
CA ILE A 765 8.40 -4.03 1.41
C ILE A 765 8.74 -3.08 0.26
N GLU A 766 8.25 -3.29 -0.96
CA GLU A 766 8.58 -2.43 -2.09
C GLU A 766 7.81 -1.11 -2.04
N GLY A 767 6.51 -1.19 -1.74
CA GLY A 767 5.65 -0.01 -1.63
C GLY A 767 5.78 0.77 -0.32
N TRP A 768 6.45 0.21 0.69
CA TRP A 768 6.55 0.69 2.07
C TRP A 768 5.22 1.22 2.63
N ARG A 769 4.17 0.40 2.55
CA ARG A 769 2.80 0.73 2.97
C ARG A 769 2.11 -0.45 3.61
N VAL A 770 1.19 -0.18 4.55
CA VAL A 770 0.32 -1.21 5.13
C VAL A 770 -0.59 -1.78 4.04
N ARG A 771 -0.62 -3.11 3.95
CA ARG A 771 -1.48 -3.87 3.05
C ARG A 771 -2.68 -4.47 3.75
N ARG A 772 -2.50 -4.88 5.00
CA ARG A 772 -3.54 -5.54 5.80
C ARG A 772 -3.25 -5.32 7.27
N GLU A 773 -4.32 -5.20 8.05
CA GLU A 773 -4.28 -5.31 9.51
C GLU A 773 -5.05 -6.55 9.94
N LEU A 774 -4.56 -7.23 10.96
CA LEU A 774 -5.09 -8.48 11.47
C LEU A 774 -5.38 -8.33 12.97
N PRO A 775 -6.46 -8.96 13.47
CA PRO A 775 -6.93 -8.80 14.84
C PRO A 775 -5.99 -9.42 15.88
N ALA A 776 -6.03 -8.83 17.09
CA ALA A 776 -5.22 -9.12 18.28
C ALA A 776 -5.29 -10.56 18.82
N ALA A 777 -6.36 -11.30 18.53
CA ALA A 777 -6.69 -12.56 19.19
C ALA A 777 -5.80 -13.76 18.78
N ARG A 778 -4.59 -13.51 18.26
CA ARG A 778 -3.71 -14.53 17.71
C ARG A 778 -2.25 -14.23 18.02
N THR A 779 -1.50 -15.27 18.39
CA THR A 779 -0.05 -15.25 18.39
C THR A 779 0.46 -15.83 17.07
N PHE A 780 1.54 -15.29 16.51
CA PHE A 780 2.05 -15.74 15.22
C PHE A 780 3.44 -16.37 15.34
N GLN A 781 3.77 -17.27 14.40
CA GLN A 781 5.09 -17.88 14.27
C GLN A 781 5.45 -18.03 12.79
N LEU A 782 6.73 -17.88 12.46
CA LEU A 782 7.25 -18.14 11.13
C LEU A 782 7.49 -19.65 10.95
N LEU A 783 6.79 -20.26 9.99
CA LEU A 783 7.13 -21.58 9.47
C LEU A 783 8.26 -21.42 8.45
N VAL A 784 9.43 -21.99 8.76
CA VAL A 784 10.58 -22.04 7.84
C VAL A 784 10.53 -23.35 7.06
N ALA A 785 10.39 -23.26 5.73
CA ALA A 785 10.27 -24.41 4.85
C ALA A 785 10.66 -24.09 3.38
N GLY A 786 11.66 -23.24 3.17
CA GLY A 786 12.08 -22.76 1.84
C GLY A 786 10.93 -22.02 1.14
N VAL A 787 10.62 -22.41 -0.10
CA VAL A 787 9.48 -21.85 -0.87
C VAL A 787 8.11 -22.07 -0.23
N ALA A 788 7.99 -23.00 0.72
CA ALA A 788 6.75 -23.27 1.45
C ALA A 788 6.65 -22.50 2.78
N SER A 789 7.63 -21.63 3.08
CA SER A 789 7.61 -20.80 4.27
C SER A 789 6.36 -19.94 4.33
N SER A 790 5.79 -19.79 5.52
CA SER A 790 4.53 -19.08 5.74
C SER A 790 4.44 -18.59 7.18
N ILE A 791 3.47 -17.73 7.48
CA ILE A 791 3.15 -17.40 8.87
C ILE A 791 2.04 -18.31 9.37
N ILE A 792 2.18 -18.84 10.58
CA ILE A 792 1.13 -19.57 11.30
C ILE A 792 0.59 -18.64 12.40
N GLY A 793 -0.72 -18.35 12.40
CA GLY A 793 -1.39 -17.65 13.48
C GLY A 793 -2.18 -18.63 14.34
N MET A 794 -1.83 -18.69 15.62
CA MET A 794 -2.39 -19.56 16.65
C MET A 794 -3.45 -18.78 17.41
N ARG A 795 -4.63 -19.35 17.63
CA ARG A 795 -5.72 -18.66 18.33
C ARG A 795 -5.62 -18.92 19.84
N TYR A 796 -5.96 -17.92 20.66
CA TYR A 796 -5.99 -18.08 22.12
C TYR A 796 -7.05 -19.10 22.59
N ASP A 797 -8.16 -19.24 21.87
CA ASP A 797 -9.21 -20.24 22.12
C ASP A 797 -8.91 -21.62 21.50
N GLY A 798 -7.70 -21.79 20.94
CA GLY A 798 -7.23 -23.03 20.34
C GLY A 798 -7.39 -23.10 18.82
N GLY A 799 -6.53 -23.90 18.19
CA GLY A 799 -6.42 -24.02 16.73
C GLY A 799 -5.38 -23.10 16.10
N ALA A 800 -5.13 -23.30 14.81
CA ALA A 800 -4.15 -22.53 14.06
C ALA A 800 -4.58 -22.29 12.61
N LEU A 801 -4.14 -21.17 12.07
CA LEU A 801 -4.37 -20.73 10.69
C LEU A 801 -3.02 -20.54 10.01
N ARG A 802 -2.89 -21.02 8.78
CA ARG A 802 -1.74 -20.74 7.93
C ARG A 802 -2.07 -19.53 7.05
N TYR A 803 -1.17 -18.57 7.00
CA TYR A 803 -1.30 -17.34 6.20
C TYR A 803 -0.32 -17.34 5.04
N THR A 804 -0.72 -16.73 3.93
CA THR A 804 0.21 -16.36 2.85
C THR A 804 1.09 -15.18 3.28
N ASP A 805 2.16 -14.91 2.53
CA ASP A 805 3.01 -13.70 2.70
C ASP A 805 2.21 -12.39 2.78
N ARG A 806 1.07 -12.32 2.10
CA ARG A 806 0.21 -11.12 2.02
C ARG A 806 -0.78 -10.97 3.18
N GLY A 807 -0.82 -11.93 4.11
CA GLY A 807 -1.77 -11.92 5.22
C GLY A 807 -3.16 -12.45 4.89
N THR A 808 -3.33 -13.14 3.77
CA THR A 808 -4.56 -13.90 3.52
C THR A 808 -4.48 -15.27 4.18
N VAL A 809 -5.57 -15.74 4.78
CA VAL A 809 -5.64 -17.12 5.27
C VAL A 809 -5.52 -18.07 4.08
N ALA A 810 -4.53 -18.95 4.13
CA ALA A 810 -4.28 -19.98 3.12
C ALA A 810 -4.97 -21.30 3.48
N GLU A 811 -4.97 -21.66 4.76
CA GLU A 811 -5.50 -22.92 5.27
C GLU A 811 -5.88 -22.76 6.74
N GLU A 812 -7.03 -23.31 7.13
CA GLU A 812 -7.37 -23.53 8.54
C GLU A 812 -6.94 -24.93 8.95
N LEU A 813 -6.15 -25.04 10.03
CA LEU A 813 -5.65 -26.31 10.53
C LEU A 813 -6.69 -26.94 11.47
N SER A 814 -7.87 -27.31 10.95
CA SER A 814 -8.98 -27.85 11.75
C SER A 814 -8.62 -29.12 12.53
N ALA A 815 -7.60 -29.86 12.09
CA ALA A 815 -7.06 -31.03 12.76
C ALA A 815 -6.53 -30.76 14.19
N VAL A 816 -6.18 -29.51 14.49
CA VAL A 816 -5.71 -29.05 15.80
C VAL A 816 -6.71 -28.10 16.47
N ALA A 817 -7.99 -28.17 16.08
CA ALA A 817 -9.05 -27.45 16.79
C ALA A 817 -9.10 -27.88 18.28
N GLY A 818 -9.19 -26.89 19.18
CA GLY A 818 -9.14 -27.08 20.64
C GLY A 818 -7.75 -27.35 21.20
N MET A 819 -6.70 -27.23 20.38
CA MET A 819 -5.30 -27.33 20.82
C MET A 819 -4.69 -25.94 20.89
N GLN A 820 -4.14 -25.58 22.05
CA GLN A 820 -3.29 -24.41 22.21
C GLN A 820 -1.93 -24.72 21.58
N VAL A 821 -1.77 -24.29 20.33
CA VAL A 821 -0.54 -24.52 19.56
C VAL A 821 0.58 -23.66 20.15
N SER A 822 1.72 -24.27 20.43
CA SER A 822 2.92 -23.63 20.98
C SER A 822 4.02 -23.45 19.94
N ALA A 823 4.18 -24.39 19.01
CA ALA A 823 5.19 -24.33 17.95
C ALA A 823 4.81 -25.14 16.72
N VAL A 824 5.28 -24.74 15.53
CA VAL A 824 5.05 -25.45 14.27
C VAL A 824 6.32 -25.51 13.42
N THR A 825 6.59 -26.67 12.82
CA THR A 825 7.66 -26.87 11.83
C THR A 825 7.18 -27.71 10.64
N GLY A 826 7.90 -27.68 9.52
CA GLY A 826 7.58 -28.46 8.31
C GLY A 826 8.23 -29.85 8.32
N ASP A 827 7.62 -30.86 7.70
CA ASP A 827 8.27 -32.15 7.50
C ASP A 827 9.07 -32.21 6.17
N ALA A 828 9.79 -33.31 5.94
CA ALA A 828 10.52 -33.50 4.68
C ALA A 828 9.62 -33.59 3.43
N GLY A 829 8.41 -34.16 3.57
CA GLY A 829 7.44 -34.37 2.49
C GLY A 829 6.38 -33.27 2.32
N GLY A 830 6.56 -32.09 2.92
CA GLY A 830 5.65 -30.94 2.80
C GLY A 830 4.43 -30.95 3.73
N GLY A 831 4.38 -31.87 4.70
CA GLY A 831 3.47 -31.83 5.84
C GLY A 831 3.92 -30.83 6.92
N LEU A 832 3.09 -30.68 7.96
CA LEU A 832 3.35 -29.84 9.13
C LEU A 832 3.47 -30.72 10.38
N ILE A 833 4.30 -30.31 11.32
CA ILE A 833 4.40 -30.89 12.65
C ILE A 833 4.04 -29.79 13.62
N VAL A 834 2.97 -30.01 14.38
CA VAL A 834 2.38 -29.03 15.29
C VAL A 834 2.56 -29.52 16.71
N LEU A 835 3.04 -28.66 17.58
CA LEU A 835 3.20 -28.89 19.01
C LEU A 835 2.20 -28.02 19.76
N GLY A 836 1.65 -28.54 20.85
CA GLY A 836 0.69 -27.82 21.68
C GLY A 836 -0.04 -28.73 22.64
N ALA A 837 -0.93 -28.18 23.44
CA ALA A 837 -1.71 -28.96 24.42
C ALA A 837 -3.21 -28.78 24.18
N ARG A 838 -4.01 -29.78 24.53
CA ARG A 838 -5.48 -29.69 24.45
C ARG A 838 -6.01 -29.12 25.76
N SER A 839 -6.99 -28.23 25.69
CA SER A 839 -7.53 -27.55 26.88
C SER A 839 -8.25 -28.47 27.87
N GLU A 840 -8.62 -29.68 27.46
CA GLU A 840 -9.39 -30.65 28.27
C GLU A 840 -8.53 -31.73 28.93
N ASP A 841 -7.24 -31.87 28.55
CA ASP A 841 -6.34 -32.93 29.04
C ASP A 841 -5.27 -32.34 29.98
N ASP A 842 -4.81 -33.14 30.95
CA ASP A 842 -3.75 -32.80 31.92
C ASP A 842 -2.43 -32.41 31.20
N GLY A 843 -2.31 -31.15 30.78
CA GLY A 843 -1.12 -30.34 30.58
C GLY A 843 0.08 -30.82 29.74
N GLU A 844 0.05 -32.01 29.14
CA GLU A 844 1.16 -32.52 28.32
C GLU A 844 1.08 -32.01 26.86
N ILE A 845 2.24 -31.75 26.28
CA ILE A 845 2.39 -31.39 24.88
C ILE A 845 2.15 -32.61 24.01
N GLU A 846 1.27 -32.45 23.03
CA GLU A 846 1.05 -33.35 21.92
C GLU A 846 1.83 -32.87 20.68
N ILE A 847 2.47 -33.80 19.98
CA ILE A 847 3.04 -33.62 18.65
C ILE A 847 2.07 -34.22 17.64
N VAL A 848 1.54 -33.37 16.76
CA VAL A 848 0.59 -33.74 15.71
C VAL A 848 1.24 -33.60 14.34
N HIS A 849 1.32 -34.70 13.60
CA HIS A 849 1.80 -34.71 12.22
C HIS A 849 0.64 -34.55 11.24
N LEU A 850 0.67 -33.49 10.44
CA LEU A 850 -0.38 -33.09 9.51
C LEU A 850 0.10 -33.16 8.06
N ARG A 851 -0.76 -33.63 7.15
CA ARG A 851 -0.54 -33.49 5.70
C ARG A 851 -1.87 -33.25 4.98
N GLY A 852 -1.96 -32.12 4.27
CA GLY A 852 -3.19 -31.70 3.58
C GLY A 852 -4.40 -31.63 4.53
N GLY A 853 -4.23 -30.98 5.69
CA GLY A 853 -5.25 -30.85 6.73
C GLY A 853 -5.60 -32.13 7.50
N ARG A 854 -5.00 -33.29 7.20
CA ARG A 854 -5.28 -34.57 7.89
C ARG A 854 -4.20 -34.92 8.90
N VAL A 855 -4.62 -35.41 10.06
CA VAL A 855 -3.73 -36.03 11.06
C VAL A 855 -3.25 -37.37 10.54
N LEU A 856 -1.94 -37.52 10.41
CA LEU A 856 -1.27 -38.78 10.08
C LEU A 856 -0.86 -39.53 11.35
N HIS A 857 -0.32 -38.79 12.31
CA HIS A 857 0.21 -39.35 13.55
C HIS A 857 0.06 -38.37 14.71
N ARG A 858 -0.08 -38.90 15.92
CA ARG A 858 -0.14 -38.16 17.18
C ARG A 858 0.77 -38.83 18.18
N TRP A 859 1.59 -38.03 18.85
CA TRP A 859 2.51 -38.53 19.86
C TRP A 859 2.58 -37.55 21.03
N THR A 860 2.27 -38.00 22.24
CA THR A 860 2.38 -37.19 23.45
C THR A 860 3.81 -37.22 23.97
N LEU A 861 4.31 -36.06 24.37
CA LEU A 861 5.58 -35.95 25.10
C LEU A 861 5.29 -36.12 26.59
N PRO A 862 5.62 -37.27 27.20
CA PRO A 862 5.33 -37.51 28.59
C PRO A 862 6.07 -36.52 29.49
N GLU A 863 5.42 -36.11 30.58
CA GLU A 863 5.95 -35.20 31.60
C GLU A 863 6.23 -33.77 31.08
N SER A 864 5.81 -33.44 29.86
CA SER A 864 6.05 -32.12 29.28
C SER A 864 5.12 -31.06 29.84
N TRP A 865 5.60 -29.82 29.92
CA TRP A 865 4.88 -28.74 30.56
C TRP A 865 4.45 -27.66 29.57
N HIS A 866 3.21 -27.78 29.07
CA HIS A 866 2.66 -26.96 27.97
C HIS A 866 2.66 -25.44 28.18
N GLU A 867 2.71 -24.95 29.42
CA GLU A 867 2.69 -23.51 29.73
C GLU A 867 4.05 -22.83 29.44
N ARG A 868 5.09 -23.62 29.16
CA ARG A 868 6.43 -23.12 28.87
C ARG A 868 6.67 -23.00 27.37
N SER A 869 7.65 -22.18 27.00
CA SER A 869 8.06 -22.09 25.60
C SER A 869 8.70 -23.39 25.13
N HIS A 870 8.23 -23.91 24.01
CA HIS A 870 8.74 -25.12 23.37
C HIS A 870 9.22 -24.80 21.98
N ARG A 871 10.33 -25.41 21.57
CA ARG A 871 10.95 -25.12 20.27
C ARG A 871 10.93 -26.36 19.42
N CYS A 872 10.61 -26.19 18.15
CA CYS A 872 10.76 -27.24 17.16
C CYS A 872 11.45 -26.72 15.90
N ALA A 873 12.29 -27.57 15.30
CA ALA A 873 12.93 -27.29 14.03
C ALA A 873 13.09 -28.58 13.24
N SER A 874 13.13 -28.49 11.92
CA SER A 874 13.23 -29.65 11.04
C SER A 874 14.53 -29.65 10.25
N ALA A 875 15.16 -30.82 10.18
CA ALA A 875 16.26 -31.11 9.28
C ALA A 875 15.74 -32.00 8.14
N ARG A 876 15.11 -31.37 7.14
CA ARG A 876 14.39 -32.04 6.05
C ARG A 876 15.28 -32.93 5.20
N ARG A 877 16.59 -32.63 5.07
CA ARG A 877 17.52 -33.49 4.30
C ARG A 877 17.74 -34.84 4.96
N SER A 878 17.77 -34.89 6.29
CA SER A 878 17.92 -36.11 7.08
C SER A 878 16.58 -36.73 7.52
N GLY A 879 15.47 -36.05 7.22
CA GLY A 879 14.13 -36.43 7.63
C GLY A 879 13.94 -36.38 9.15
N LEU A 880 14.70 -35.53 9.84
CA LEU A 880 14.67 -35.41 11.30
C LEU A 880 13.92 -34.17 11.75
N VAL A 881 13.33 -34.26 12.94
CA VAL A 881 12.57 -33.20 13.58
C VAL A 881 13.05 -33.14 15.02
N ALA A 882 13.58 -32.00 15.41
CA ALA A 882 14.06 -31.73 16.76
C ALA A 882 12.97 -31.00 17.54
N VAL A 883 12.66 -31.52 18.72
CA VAL A 883 11.73 -30.91 19.68
C VAL A 883 12.45 -30.72 21.00
N HIS A 884 12.70 -29.47 21.35
CA HIS A 884 13.19 -29.08 22.66
C HIS A 884 11.99 -28.67 23.52
N HIS A 885 11.74 -29.41 24.58
CA HIS A 885 10.62 -29.20 25.49
C HIS A 885 11.09 -29.20 26.94
N ILE A 886 10.32 -28.51 27.77
CA ILE A 886 10.56 -28.38 29.20
C ILE A 886 9.65 -29.37 29.91
N VAL A 887 10.24 -30.17 30.79
CA VAL A 887 9.55 -31.19 31.61
C VAL A 887 9.13 -30.56 32.93
N GLU A 888 10.09 -29.97 33.64
CA GLU A 888 9.84 -29.18 34.85
C GLU A 888 10.83 -28.02 34.92
N VAL A 889 10.78 -27.23 36.00
CA VAL A 889 11.79 -26.18 36.23
C VAL A 889 13.15 -26.85 36.37
N GLY A 890 13.83 -26.96 35.25
CA GLY A 890 15.18 -27.47 35.20
C GLY A 890 15.46 -28.84 34.68
N ASP A 891 14.43 -29.55 34.27
CA ASP A 891 14.59 -30.65 33.36
C ASP A 891 14.05 -30.20 32.00
N ALA A 892 14.93 -30.18 31.01
CA ALA A 892 14.54 -29.99 29.62
C ALA A 892 15.12 -31.13 28.80
N ARG A 893 14.40 -31.51 27.76
CA ARG A 893 14.74 -32.66 26.92
C ARG A 893 14.76 -32.25 25.46
N LEU A 894 15.73 -32.79 24.73
CA LEU A 894 15.74 -32.76 23.29
C LEU A 894 15.27 -34.11 22.76
N ALA A 895 14.04 -34.15 22.25
CA ALA A 895 13.49 -35.30 21.54
C ALA A 895 13.74 -35.13 20.04
N VAL A 896 14.36 -36.13 19.41
CA VAL A 896 14.57 -36.15 17.96
C VAL A 896 13.78 -37.28 17.34
N LEU A 897 12.96 -36.91 16.37
CA LEU A 897 12.02 -37.77 15.66
C LEU A 897 12.44 -37.89 14.21
N ARG A 898 12.14 -39.03 13.60
CA ARG A 898 12.23 -39.24 12.16
C ARG A 898 10.84 -39.12 11.57
N SER A 899 10.68 -38.20 10.63
CA SER A 899 9.44 -38.05 9.87
C SER A 899 9.46 -38.95 8.64
N SER A 900 8.42 -39.77 8.49
CA SER A 900 8.14 -40.55 7.29
C SER A 900 6.84 -40.06 6.62
N GLU A 901 6.35 -40.76 5.59
CA GLU A 901 5.07 -40.41 4.96
C GLU A 901 3.83 -40.69 5.85
N SER A 902 3.96 -41.54 6.88
CA SER A 902 2.82 -42.01 7.67
C SER A 902 3.01 -41.99 9.18
N GLU A 903 4.25 -41.83 9.67
CA GLU A 903 4.56 -41.88 11.10
C GLU A 903 5.72 -40.96 11.49
N LEU A 904 5.72 -40.54 12.77
CA LEU A 904 6.87 -39.96 13.46
C LEU A 904 7.48 -41.04 14.36
N ALA A 905 8.70 -41.46 14.06
CA ALA A 905 9.39 -42.48 14.84
C ALA A 905 10.46 -41.82 15.75
N PRO A 906 10.47 -42.06 17.07
CA PRO A 906 11.51 -41.53 17.95
C PRO A 906 12.88 -42.11 17.57
N VAL A 907 13.88 -41.24 17.47
CA VAL A 907 15.28 -41.61 17.23
C VAL A 907 16.04 -41.64 18.56
N TYR A 908 15.94 -40.55 19.32
CA TYR A 908 16.43 -40.48 20.70
C TYR A 908 15.70 -39.38 21.49
N THR A 909 15.87 -39.44 22.80
CA THR A 909 15.56 -38.33 23.71
C THR A 909 16.70 -38.24 24.71
N VAL A 910 17.23 -37.04 24.91
CA VAL A 910 18.33 -36.78 25.83
C VAL A 910 18.04 -35.58 26.69
N HIS A 911 18.59 -35.54 27.91
CA HIS A 911 18.60 -34.33 28.71
C HIS A 911 19.36 -33.24 27.97
N ALA A 912 18.80 -32.03 27.98
CA ALA A 912 19.33 -30.88 27.28
C ALA A 912 19.17 -29.63 28.16
N PRO A 913 20.06 -28.64 28.06
CA PRO A 913 19.89 -27.36 28.75
C PRO A 913 18.58 -26.66 28.36
N SER A 914 17.98 -25.89 29.27
CA SER A 914 16.72 -25.16 29.02
C SER A 914 16.87 -23.98 28.05
N ASP A 915 18.08 -23.50 27.85
CA ASP A 915 18.47 -22.40 26.98
C ASP A 915 18.85 -22.84 25.55
N VAL A 916 18.65 -24.11 25.20
CA VAL A 916 18.93 -24.61 23.84
C VAL A 916 18.16 -23.81 22.79
N VAL A 917 18.90 -23.26 21.82
CA VAL A 917 18.38 -22.62 20.62
C VAL A 917 18.56 -23.56 19.44
N LEU A 918 17.50 -23.77 18.66
CA LEU A 918 17.54 -24.56 17.42
C LEU A 918 17.66 -23.62 16.22
N ALA A 919 18.85 -23.53 15.64
CA ALA A 919 19.11 -22.78 14.42
C ALA A 919 18.92 -23.67 13.18
N GLN A 920 18.27 -23.14 12.15
CA GLN A 920 18.03 -23.85 10.88
C GLN A 920 18.41 -22.99 9.67
N ASP A 921 18.54 -23.62 8.51
CA ASP A 921 18.68 -22.89 7.24
C ASP A 921 17.30 -22.50 6.67
N VAL A 922 17.27 -21.64 5.67
CA VAL A 922 16.02 -21.14 5.04
C VAL A 922 15.15 -22.27 4.47
N ASP A 923 15.76 -23.38 4.04
CA ASP A 923 15.07 -24.54 3.48
C ASP A 923 14.62 -25.54 4.55
N ALA A 924 14.95 -25.28 5.83
CA ALA A 924 14.89 -26.24 6.93
C ALA A 924 15.61 -27.55 6.58
N GLY A 925 16.75 -27.47 5.90
CA GLY A 925 17.54 -28.60 5.45
C GLY A 925 18.33 -29.27 6.57
N GLU A 926 18.98 -28.44 7.39
CA GLU A 926 19.81 -28.83 8.54
C GLU A 926 19.37 -28.07 9.80
N VAL A 927 19.65 -28.66 10.97
CA VAL A 927 19.43 -28.03 12.27
C VAL A 927 20.68 -28.15 13.13
N VAL A 928 21.02 -27.06 13.83
CA VAL A 928 22.10 -27.01 14.82
C VAL A 928 21.51 -26.54 16.15
N ALA A 929 21.83 -27.26 17.22
CA ALA A 929 21.54 -26.82 18.58
C ALA A 929 22.70 -25.94 19.08
N LEU A 930 22.36 -24.83 19.74
CA LEU A 930 23.27 -23.95 20.46
C LEU A 930 22.86 -23.85 21.93
N TRP A 931 23.82 -23.85 22.85
CA TRP A 931 23.56 -23.75 24.29
C TRP A 931 24.76 -23.19 25.07
N ASP A 932 24.52 -22.70 26.29
CA ASP A 932 25.58 -22.23 27.18
C ASP A 932 26.29 -23.36 27.95
N SER A 933 27.61 -23.24 28.09
CA SER A 933 28.44 -24.13 28.92
C SER A 933 29.45 -23.34 29.75
N ALA A 934 30.12 -23.99 30.70
CA ALA A 934 31.12 -23.35 31.58
C ALA A 934 32.29 -22.77 30.77
N GLN A 935 32.54 -23.38 29.61
CA GLN A 935 33.62 -23.05 28.68
C GLN A 935 33.13 -22.15 27.53
N GLY A 936 31.88 -21.69 27.59
CA GLY A 936 31.27 -20.82 26.60
C GLY A 936 30.15 -21.45 25.78
N VAL A 937 29.71 -20.76 24.74
CA VAL A 937 28.67 -21.24 23.83
C VAL A 937 29.16 -22.46 23.06
N ARG A 938 28.34 -23.52 23.07
CA ARG A 938 28.57 -24.77 22.35
C ARG A 938 27.55 -24.92 21.24
N LEU A 939 27.94 -25.70 20.23
CA LEU A 939 27.11 -25.99 19.08
C LEU A 939 27.27 -27.44 18.64
N ALA A 940 26.17 -28.06 18.22
CA ALA A 940 26.15 -29.43 17.71
C ALA A 940 25.07 -29.57 16.64
N ARG A 941 25.43 -30.23 15.52
CA ARG A 941 24.47 -30.55 14.47
C ARG A 941 23.51 -31.64 14.96
N ILE A 942 22.22 -31.45 14.72
CA ILE A 942 21.23 -32.47 15.02
C ILE A 942 21.30 -33.55 13.96
N ALA A 943 21.71 -34.74 14.37
CA ALA A 943 21.85 -35.92 13.53
C ALA A 943 21.12 -37.11 14.17
N ALA A 944 21.29 -38.31 13.59
CA ALA A 944 20.73 -39.55 14.14
C ALA A 944 21.41 -39.98 15.45
N GLU A 945 22.64 -39.54 15.68
CA GLU A 945 23.35 -39.70 16.96
C GLU A 945 23.03 -38.52 17.88
N PRO A 946 22.78 -38.76 19.19
CA PRO A 946 22.48 -37.70 20.13
C PRO A 946 23.68 -36.77 20.35
N PRO A 947 23.49 -35.44 20.40
CA PRO A 947 24.55 -34.54 20.81
C PRO A 947 24.91 -34.79 22.27
N VAL A 948 26.20 -34.62 22.60
CA VAL A 948 26.67 -34.63 23.98
C VAL A 948 26.58 -33.21 24.50
N PHE A 949 25.50 -32.90 25.20
CA PHE A 949 25.51 -31.80 26.16
C PHE A 949 26.50 -32.24 27.24
N GLY A 950 27.61 -31.52 27.43
CA GLY A 950 28.63 -31.88 28.42
C GLY A 950 28.07 -31.87 29.85
N ASP A 951 28.93 -31.76 30.86
CA ASP A 951 28.48 -31.15 32.11
C ASP A 951 28.06 -29.72 31.71
N ALA A 952 26.79 -29.57 31.31
CA ALA A 952 26.15 -28.29 31.22
C ALA A 952 26.57 -27.61 32.51
N VAL A 953 26.87 -26.31 32.46
CA VAL A 953 26.72 -25.60 33.72
C VAL A 953 25.30 -25.97 34.09
N ALA A 954 25.16 -26.69 35.19
CA ALA A 954 24.03 -26.47 36.02
C ALA A 954 24.18 -25.00 36.45
N LEU A 955 23.97 -24.06 35.51
CA LEU A 955 23.31 -22.82 35.77
C LEU A 955 22.00 -23.36 36.27
N HIS A 956 21.98 -23.67 37.57
CA HIS A 956 20.98 -24.53 38.10
C HIS A 956 19.69 -23.84 37.69
N PRO A 957 18.78 -24.56 37.07
CA PRO A 957 17.47 -24.03 36.74
C PRO A 957 16.66 -23.72 38.00
N ARG A 958 17.24 -23.85 39.20
CA ARG A 958 16.94 -22.96 40.32
C ARG A 958 17.25 -21.50 39.94
N TRP A 959 16.54 -20.99 38.94
CA TRP A 959 16.52 -19.62 38.46
C TRP A 959 17.78 -19.26 37.67
N VAL A 960 17.77 -19.57 36.37
CA VAL A 960 18.32 -18.61 35.39
C VAL A 960 17.69 -17.29 35.82
N LEU A 961 18.49 -16.36 36.34
CA LEU A 961 17.99 -15.03 36.60
C LEU A 961 17.44 -14.57 35.26
N PRO A 962 16.13 -14.44 35.09
CA PRO A 962 15.66 -13.77 33.90
C PRO A 962 16.28 -12.36 34.01
N ALA A 963 16.71 -11.76 32.87
CA ALA A 963 17.49 -10.51 32.86
C ALA A 963 16.92 -9.60 33.94
N LEU A 964 17.69 -9.07 34.90
CA LEU A 964 17.18 -8.56 36.20
C LEU A 964 15.88 -7.74 36.21
N THR A 965 15.50 -7.15 35.08
CA THR A 965 14.14 -6.69 34.76
C THR A 965 13.01 -7.71 34.97
N ASP A 966 13.27 -9.01 34.87
CA ASP A 966 12.34 -10.13 35.00
C ASP A 966 12.45 -10.80 36.39
N TYR A 967 13.42 -10.39 37.23
CA TYR A 967 13.44 -10.71 38.67
C TYR A 967 12.11 -10.32 39.34
N PHE A 968 11.41 -9.37 38.71
CA PHE A 968 10.09 -8.85 39.04
C PHE A 968 8.96 -9.50 38.24
N SER A 969 9.11 -10.72 37.72
CA SER A 969 8.01 -11.45 37.06
C SER A 969 7.66 -12.70 37.83
N CYS A 970 7.12 -12.50 39.04
CA CYS A 970 6.62 -13.60 39.85
C CYS A 970 5.14 -13.85 39.53
N GLY A 971 4.87 -14.45 38.38
CA GLY A 971 3.58 -15.05 38.02
C GLY A 971 2.37 -14.09 37.90
N PRO A 972 1.25 -14.59 37.34
CA PRO A 972 -0.01 -13.85 37.35
C PRO A 972 -0.60 -13.81 38.76
N HIS A 973 -1.06 -12.61 39.14
CA HIS A 973 -1.62 -12.30 40.46
C HIS A 973 -3.12 -12.64 40.48
N GLY A 974 -3.63 -13.16 41.59
CA GLY A 974 -5.07 -13.39 41.78
C GLY A 974 -5.87 -12.10 41.95
N ASP A 975 -7.18 -12.15 41.70
CA ASP A 975 -8.08 -10.97 41.67
C ASP A 975 -8.37 -10.30 43.03
N ASP A 976 -7.67 -10.65 44.11
CA ASP A 976 -7.92 -10.06 45.43
C ASP A 976 -7.25 -8.67 45.59
N ALA A 977 -7.85 -7.80 46.40
CA ALA A 977 -7.44 -6.41 46.55
C ALA A 977 -6.03 -6.20 47.14
N ASN A 978 -5.48 -7.18 47.86
CA ASN A 978 -4.12 -7.10 48.41
C ASN A 978 -3.08 -7.62 47.42
N THR A 979 -3.45 -8.63 46.64
CA THR A 979 -2.68 -9.16 45.52
C THR A 979 -2.58 -8.12 44.40
N GLY A 980 -3.63 -7.31 44.18
CA GLY A 980 -3.56 -6.11 43.33
C GLY A 980 -2.56 -5.03 43.80
N ARG A 981 -2.35 -4.87 45.12
CA ARG A 981 -1.32 -3.94 45.65
C ARG A 981 0.09 -4.49 45.50
N LEU A 982 0.25 -5.80 45.70
CA LEU A 982 1.52 -6.49 45.47
C LEU A 982 1.93 -6.36 43.99
N TYR A 983 0.99 -6.57 43.08
CA TYR A 983 1.18 -6.32 41.66
C TYR A 983 1.54 -4.86 41.35
N ALA A 984 0.82 -3.88 41.92
CA ALA A 984 1.15 -2.47 41.73
C ALA A 984 2.57 -2.13 42.22
N ALA A 985 2.99 -2.69 43.36
CA ALA A 985 4.35 -2.53 43.89
C ALA A 985 5.40 -3.20 42.98
N GLU A 986 5.10 -4.38 42.42
CA GLU A 986 5.94 -5.05 41.41
C GLU A 986 6.10 -4.19 40.15
N GLN A 987 5.01 -3.58 39.65
CA GLN A 987 5.05 -2.66 38.51
C GLN A 987 5.87 -1.40 38.81
N ASP A 988 5.74 -0.84 40.01
CA ASP A 988 6.57 0.29 40.43
C ASP A 988 8.06 -0.13 40.54
N ALA A 989 8.37 -1.32 41.04
CA ALA A 989 9.73 -1.86 41.07
C ALA A 989 10.31 -2.06 39.65
N ARG A 990 9.52 -2.59 38.71
CA ARG A 990 9.90 -2.73 37.28
C ARG A 990 10.23 -1.38 36.62
N ARG A 991 9.58 -0.30 37.05
CA ARG A 991 9.85 1.07 36.59
C ARG A 991 11.04 1.71 37.31
N GLY A 992 11.61 1.06 38.33
CA GLY A 992 12.68 1.59 39.17
C GLY A 992 12.20 2.52 40.29
N ASP A 993 10.89 2.65 40.52
CA ASP A 993 10.29 3.49 41.56
C ASP A 993 10.31 2.80 42.94
N TRP A 994 11.51 2.41 43.38
CA TRP A 994 11.73 1.61 44.59
C TRP A 994 11.17 2.22 45.88
N GLN A 995 11.13 3.54 45.99
CA GLN A 995 10.53 4.23 47.13
C GLN A 995 9.01 4.02 47.18
N LYS A 996 8.35 4.00 46.02
CA LYS A 996 6.91 3.80 45.91
C LYS A 996 6.54 2.35 46.15
N ALA A 997 7.29 1.42 45.55
CA ALA A 997 7.18 -0.02 45.81
C ALA A 997 7.35 -0.32 47.31
N ARG A 998 8.38 0.24 47.96
CA ARG A 998 8.60 0.12 49.40
C ARG A 998 7.40 0.60 50.21
N THR A 999 6.88 1.79 49.90
CA THR A 999 5.75 2.38 50.64
C THR A 999 4.49 1.51 50.53
N ALA A 1000 4.22 0.96 49.34
CA ALA A 1000 3.11 0.05 49.11
C ALA A 1000 3.26 -1.27 49.88
N LEU A 1001 4.49 -1.82 49.92
CA LEU A 1001 4.77 -3.09 50.59
C LEU A 1001 4.78 -2.94 52.12
N GLU A 1002 5.41 -1.90 52.68
CA GLU A 1002 5.44 -1.67 54.14
C GLU A 1002 4.04 -1.42 54.75
N THR A 1003 3.11 -0.91 53.95
CA THR A 1003 1.72 -0.68 54.37
C THR A 1003 0.81 -1.91 54.18
N THR A 1004 1.32 -2.97 53.55
CA THR A 1004 0.61 -4.22 53.33
C THR A 1004 1.05 -5.25 54.36
N ALA A 1005 0.16 -5.67 55.26
CA ALA A 1005 0.50 -6.66 56.29
C ALA A 1005 0.79 -8.03 55.63
N PRO A 1006 1.90 -8.73 55.92
CA PRO A 1006 2.23 -10.01 55.29
C PRO A 1006 1.13 -11.07 55.45
N ASP A 1007 0.43 -11.09 56.60
CA ASP A 1007 -0.68 -12.03 56.84
C ASP A 1007 -1.92 -11.74 55.98
N SER A 1008 -2.02 -10.52 55.43
CA SER A 1008 -3.11 -10.11 54.52
C SER A 1008 -2.84 -10.48 53.06
N VAL A 1009 -1.62 -10.94 52.74
CA VAL A 1009 -1.24 -11.52 51.46
C VAL A 1009 -1.51 -13.02 51.49
N ALA A 1010 -2.05 -13.57 50.40
CA ALA A 1010 -2.32 -15.01 50.30
C ALA A 1010 -1.03 -15.82 50.57
N PRO A 1011 -1.10 -16.97 51.28
CA PRO A 1011 0.07 -17.73 51.70
C PRO A 1011 1.12 -17.98 50.60
N GLU A 1012 0.67 -18.30 49.39
CA GLU A 1012 1.47 -18.54 48.20
C GLU A 1012 2.28 -17.32 47.72
N TRP A 1013 1.84 -16.10 48.04
CA TRP A 1013 2.46 -14.84 47.64
C TRP A 1013 3.31 -14.19 48.74
N ARG A 1014 3.35 -14.76 49.95
CA ARG A 1014 4.09 -14.17 51.08
C ARG A 1014 5.59 -14.12 50.84
N ALA A 1015 6.18 -15.18 50.29
CA ALA A 1015 7.58 -15.18 49.91
C ALA A 1015 7.88 -14.06 48.90
N HIS A 1016 6.96 -13.79 47.97
CA HIS A 1016 7.08 -12.70 47.00
C HIS A 1016 6.99 -11.31 47.63
N HIS A 1017 6.09 -11.11 48.59
CA HIS A 1017 6.05 -9.88 49.39
C HIS A 1017 7.39 -9.62 50.10
N TYR A 1018 7.94 -10.60 50.81
CA TYR A 1018 9.23 -10.47 51.50
C TYR A 1018 10.38 -10.24 50.52
N HIS A 1019 10.35 -10.90 49.36
CA HIS A 1019 11.33 -10.72 48.30
C HIS A 1019 11.36 -9.27 47.80
N LEU A 1020 10.22 -8.77 47.29
CA LEU A 1020 10.12 -7.41 46.77
C LEU A 1020 10.42 -6.36 47.84
N LEU A 1021 9.96 -6.56 49.07
CA LEU A 1021 10.21 -5.62 50.16
C LEU A 1021 11.70 -5.56 50.50
N GLY A 1022 12.39 -6.70 50.54
CA GLY A 1022 13.83 -6.73 50.78
C GLY A 1022 14.63 -6.06 49.66
N LEU A 1023 14.26 -6.26 48.40
CA LEU A 1023 14.87 -5.52 47.28
C LEU A 1023 14.61 -4.01 47.40
N ALA A 1024 13.37 -3.61 47.70
CA ALA A 1024 13.03 -2.21 47.89
C ALA A 1024 13.78 -1.57 49.07
N TRP A 1025 14.02 -2.34 50.15
CA TRP A 1025 14.87 -1.93 51.26
C TRP A 1025 16.32 -1.72 50.84
N LEU A 1026 16.91 -2.64 50.06
CA LEU A 1026 18.28 -2.48 49.57
C LEU A 1026 18.42 -1.25 48.67
N HIS A 1027 17.51 -1.07 47.70
CA HIS A 1027 17.54 0.07 46.78
C HIS A 1027 17.26 1.42 47.47
N THR A 1028 16.58 1.42 48.62
CA THR A 1028 16.31 2.63 49.41
C THR A 1028 17.30 2.83 50.58
N GLY A 1029 18.38 2.06 50.62
CA GLY A 1029 19.51 2.26 51.54
C GLY A 1029 19.31 1.75 52.96
N ILE A 1030 18.46 0.73 53.16
CA ILE A 1030 18.35 0.03 54.45
C ILE A 1030 19.54 -0.91 54.64
N GLU A 1031 20.05 -0.99 55.87
CA GLU A 1031 21.19 -1.82 56.25
C GLU A 1031 21.00 -3.30 55.85
N PRO A 1032 22.00 -3.95 55.20
CA PRO A 1032 21.92 -5.34 54.74
C PRO A 1032 21.53 -6.35 55.84
N GLU A 1033 21.90 -6.11 57.10
CA GLU A 1033 21.51 -6.94 58.24
C GLU A 1033 20.00 -7.02 58.40
N ARG A 1034 19.29 -5.89 58.25
CA ARG A 1034 17.83 -5.85 58.38
C ARG A 1034 17.14 -6.55 57.21
N VAL A 1035 17.71 -6.43 56.01
CA VAL A 1035 17.22 -7.15 54.83
C VAL A 1035 17.43 -8.66 54.99
N ARG A 1036 18.57 -9.07 55.54
CA ARG A 1036 18.86 -10.46 55.89
C ARG A 1036 17.81 -11.02 56.85
N ASP A 1037 17.53 -10.32 57.95
CA ASP A 1037 16.52 -10.74 58.93
C ASP A 1037 15.12 -10.85 58.28
N LEU A 1038 14.78 -9.90 57.38
CA LEU A 1038 13.51 -9.91 56.63
C LEU A 1038 13.40 -11.15 55.73
N TRP A 1039 14.42 -11.43 54.93
CA TRP A 1039 14.41 -12.59 54.03
C TRP A 1039 14.48 -13.91 54.78
N GLN A 1040 15.23 -14.01 55.88
CA GLN A 1040 15.22 -15.20 56.76
C GLN A 1040 13.84 -15.44 57.38
N THR A 1041 13.12 -14.37 57.73
CA THR A 1041 11.71 -14.49 58.18
C THR A 1041 10.84 -15.02 57.05
N GLY A 1042 10.99 -14.46 55.85
CA GLY A 1042 10.28 -14.87 54.65
C GLY A 1042 10.56 -16.31 54.21
N GLN A 1043 11.73 -16.87 54.49
CA GLN A 1043 12.10 -18.25 54.13
C GLN A 1043 11.13 -19.29 54.69
N SER A 1044 10.55 -19.03 55.87
CA SER A 1044 9.52 -19.92 56.45
C SER A 1044 8.22 -19.98 55.63
N HIS A 1045 8.07 -19.05 54.68
CA HIS A 1045 6.98 -18.98 53.72
C HIS A 1045 7.41 -19.36 52.30
N GLU A 1046 8.67 -19.78 52.10
CA GLU A 1046 9.04 -20.43 50.84
C GLU A 1046 8.21 -21.70 50.70
N PRO A 1047 7.55 -21.88 49.55
CA PRO A 1047 6.88 -23.13 49.32
C PRO A 1047 7.92 -24.26 49.23
N GLY A 1048 7.53 -25.47 49.65
CA GLY A 1048 8.42 -26.64 49.54
C GLY A 1048 8.81 -26.94 48.09
N ASP A 1049 9.84 -27.76 47.90
CA ASP A 1049 10.38 -28.13 46.57
C ASP A 1049 9.32 -28.72 45.61
N ASP A 1050 8.15 -29.14 46.11
CA ASP A 1050 7.02 -29.68 45.34
C ASP A 1050 6.09 -28.61 44.70
N VAL A 1051 6.18 -27.33 45.07
CA VAL A 1051 5.28 -26.29 44.51
C VAL A 1051 5.83 -25.77 43.20
N ARG A 1052 5.07 -26.06 42.14
CA ARG A 1052 5.38 -25.74 40.75
C ARG A 1052 4.87 -24.33 40.45
N LEU A 1053 5.79 -23.40 40.20
CA LEU A 1053 5.69 -22.02 39.66
C LEU A 1053 5.87 -20.84 40.64
N PHE A 1054 6.68 -19.87 40.20
CA PHE A 1054 6.80 -18.48 40.68
C PHE A 1054 7.10 -18.24 42.18
N SER A 1055 7.69 -19.21 42.87
CA SER A 1055 8.10 -19.04 44.25
C SER A 1055 9.38 -18.20 44.37
N CYS A 1056 9.31 -17.07 45.07
CA CYS A 1056 10.52 -16.30 45.37
C CYS A 1056 11.46 -17.09 46.29
N ARG A 1057 12.67 -17.36 45.82
CA ARG A 1057 13.74 -18.04 46.57
C ARG A 1057 14.57 -17.02 47.34
N LEU A 1058 14.16 -16.80 48.58
CA LEU A 1058 14.81 -15.90 49.51
C LEU A 1058 16.16 -16.44 49.96
N ASP A 1059 16.36 -17.76 49.99
CA ASP A 1059 17.68 -18.39 50.17
C ASP A 1059 18.72 -17.93 49.14
N VAL A 1060 18.33 -17.79 47.87
CA VAL A 1060 19.20 -17.23 46.83
C VAL A 1060 19.36 -15.71 47.00
N CYS A 1061 18.31 -15.00 47.42
CA CYS A 1061 18.40 -13.56 47.70
C CYS A 1061 19.39 -13.24 48.83
N LEU A 1062 19.53 -14.11 49.83
CA LEU A 1062 20.51 -13.94 50.91
C LEU A 1062 21.94 -13.75 50.38
N ASP A 1063 22.28 -14.35 49.24
CA ASP A 1063 23.57 -14.16 48.58
C ASP A 1063 23.84 -12.70 48.16
N LEU A 1064 22.85 -11.80 48.15
CA LEU A 1064 23.05 -10.37 47.92
C LEU A 1064 23.59 -9.66 49.16
N VAL A 1065 23.17 -10.08 50.35
CA VAL A 1065 23.43 -9.41 51.63
C VAL A 1065 24.45 -10.13 52.49
N GLU A 1066 24.79 -11.38 52.19
CA GLU A 1066 25.89 -12.09 52.86
C GLU A 1066 27.24 -11.46 52.45
N PRO A 1067 28.10 -11.06 53.40
CA PRO A 1067 29.41 -10.53 53.06
C PRO A 1067 30.24 -11.61 52.33
N PRO A 1068 30.92 -11.28 51.21
CA PRO A 1068 31.74 -12.25 50.53
C PRO A 1068 32.93 -12.63 51.44
N PRO A 1069 33.34 -13.90 51.48
CA PRO A 1069 34.48 -14.34 52.29
C PRO A 1069 35.77 -13.62 51.84
N ASP A 1070 36.64 -13.25 52.79
CA ASP A 1070 37.95 -12.65 52.51
C ASP A 1070 39.07 -13.49 53.15
N PRO A 1071 39.94 -14.16 52.36
CA PRO A 1071 40.00 -14.16 50.89
C PRO A 1071 38.87 -15.00 50.26
N LEU A 1072 38.40 -14.56 49.08
CA LEU A 1072 37.43 -15.29 48.25
C LEU A 1072 37.97 -16.67 47.83
N PRO A 1073 37.40 -17.78 48.32
CA PRO A 1073 37.77 -19.13 47.90
C PRO A 1073 37.43 -19.36 46.42
N ALA A 1074 38.21 -20.19 45.72
CA ALA A 1074 38.02 -20.45 44.29
C ALA A 1074 36.70 -21.20 44.01
N ASP A 1075 36.23 -22.00 44.95
CA ASP A 1075 34.99 -22.78 44.92
C ASP A 1075 33.74 -21.97 45.31
N TRP A 1076 33.88 -20.80 45.96
CA TRP A 1076 32.73 -20.00 46.40
C TRP A 1076 31.90 -19.41 45.25
N TRP A 1077 32.53 -19.24 44.08
CA TRP A 1077 31.97 -18.60 42.90
C TRP A 1077 32.40 -19.33 41.60
N ASP A 1078 32.58 -20.64 41.71
CA ASP A 1078 32.81 -21.51 40.56
C ASP A 1078 31.54 -21.65 39.69
N ALA A 1079 31.62 -22.45 38.63
CA ALA A 1079 30.50 -22.62 37.70
C ALA A 1079 29.26 -23.28 38.36
N GLY A 1080 29.41 -23.98 39.49
CA GLY A 1080 28.32 -24.61 40.24
C GLY A 1080 27.67 -23.71 41.30
N ALA A 1081 28.27 -22.56 41.62
CA ALA A 1081 27.71 -21.60 42.57
C ALA A 1081 26.47 -20.86 41.99
N PRO A 1082 25.56 -20.32 42.83
CA PRO A 1082 24.47 -19.46 42.37
C PRO A 1082 24.97 -18.26 41.54
N LEU A 1083 24.19 -17.85 40.54
CA LEU A 1083 24.54 -16.76 39.62
C LEU A 1083 24.96 -15.47 40.37
N ILE A 1084 24.29 -15.14 41.47
CA ILE A 1084 24.63 -13.98 42.31
C ILE A 1084 26.03 -14.11 42.91
N ARG A 1085 26.42 -15.28 43.45
CA ARG A 1085 27.78 -15.50 43.97
C ARG A 1085 28.82 -15.45 42.87
N GLN A 1086 28.53 -16.03 41.71
CA GLN A 1086 29.42 -15.96 40.54
C GLN A 1086 29.68 -14.51 40.12
N LEU A 1087 28.63 -13.68 40.00
CA LEU A 1087 28.75 -12.26 39.67
C LEU A 1087 29.50 -11.48 40.76
N ARG A 1088 29.13 -11.66 42.03
CA ARG A 1088 29.80 -10.98 43.17
C ARG A 1088 31.27 -11.37 43.28
N GLY A 1089 31.60 -12.64 43.05
CA GLY A 1089 32.97 -13.14 43.04
C GLY A 1089 33.79 -12.55 41.90
N ALA A 1090 33.21 -12.46 40.70
CA ALA A 1090 33.83 -11.83 39.54
C ALA A 1090 34.07 -10.33 39.78
N ILE A 1091 33.06 -9.61 40.27
CA ILE A 1091 33.11 -8.18 40.61
C ILE A 1091 34.17 -7.91 41.67
N ALA A 1092 34.12 -8.60 42.82
CA ALA A 1092 35.05 -8.37 43.92
C ALA A 1092 36.49 -8.73 43.55
N THR A 1093 36.69 -9.79 42.76
CA THR A 1093 38.03 -10.15 42.26
C THR A 1093 38.54 -9.12 41.27
N ALA A 1094 37.71 -8.68 40.32
CA ALA A 1094 38.09 -7.65 39.37
C ALA A 1094 38.37 -6.29 40.04
N ASP A 1095 37.56 -5.87 41.01
CA ASP A 1095 37.75 -4.63 41.77
C ASP A 1095 39.09 -4.66 42.52
N ARG A 1096 39.50 -5.81 43.10
CA ARG A 1096 40.83 -5.97 43.71
C ARG A 1096 41.96 -5.82 42.70
N HIS A 1097 41.84 -6.43 41.52
CA HIS A 1097 42.84 -6.30 40.46
C HIS A 1097 42.90 -4.87 39.89
N GLN A 1098 41.75 -4.21 39.70
CA GLN A 1098 41.69 -2.80 39.31
C GLN A 1098 42.35 -1.89 40.34
N ALA A 1099 42.08 -2.10 41.64
CA ALA A 1099 42.72 -1.36 42.72
C ALA A 1099 44.25 -1.57 42.77
N ALA A 1100 44.72 -2.74 42.33
CA ALA A 1100 46.15 -3.05 42.18
C ALA A 1100 46.77 -2.53 40.86
N GLY A 1101 45.98 -1.92 39.96
CA GLY A 1101 46.44 -1.45 38.65
C GLY A 1101 46.60 -2.55 37.59
N ASP A 1102 46.09 -3.77 37.83
CA ASP A 1102 46.15 -4.91 36.92
C ASP A 1102 44.86 -5.03 36.09
N ALA A 1103 44.72 -4.12 35.12
CA ALA A 1103 43.54 -4.06 34.26
C ALA A 1103 43.35 -5.34 33.41
N ARG A 1104 44.43 -6.02 33.01
CA ARG A 1104 44.34 -7.22 32.17
C ARG A 1104 43.78 -8.40 32.94
N THR A 1105 44.23 -8.63 34.17
CA THR A 1105 43.69 -9.72 34.99
C THR A 1105 42.28 -9.41 35.47
N ALA A 1106 41.96 -8.14 35.73
CA ALA A 1106 40.57 -7.70 35.97
C ALA A 1106 39.69 -8.01 34.75
N LEU A 1107 40.17 -7.71 33.53
CA LEU A 1107 39.47 -8.06 32.29
C LEU A 1107 39.27 -9.57 32.17
N ASP A 1108 40.33 -10.37 32.29
CA ASP A 1108 40.25 -11.83 32.15
C ASP A 1108 39.30 -12.47 33.19
N THR A 1109 39.22 -11.88 34.39
CA THR A 1109 38.24 -12.25 35.44
C THR A 1109 36.79 -11.97 35.00
N LEU A 1110 36.57 -10.84 34.33
CA LEU A 1110 35.24 -10.40 33.90
C LEU A 1110 34.81 -10.98 32.55
N ARG A 1111 35.73 -11.48 31.73
CA ARG A 1111 35.46 -12.22 30.47
C ARG A 1111 34.98 -13.66 30.71
N ARG A 1112 34.17 -13.84 31.74
CA ARG A 1112 33.48 -15.09 32.05
C ARG A 1112 32.07 -15.05 31.45
N ARG A 1113 31.59 -16.21 30.99
CA ARG A 1113 30.25 -16.33 30.41
C ARG A 1113 29.16 -15.78 31.33
N VAL A 1114 29.31 -15.94 32.64
CA VAL A 1114 28.35 -15.45 33.64
C VAL A 1114 28.12 -13.92 33.58
N VAL A 1115 29.16 -13.13 33.33
CA VAL A 1115 29.07 -11.67 33.21
C VAL A 1115 28.38 -11.30 31.90
N THR A 1116 28.80 -11.92 30.79
CA THR A 1116 28.28 -11.59 29.46
C THR A 1116 26.87 -12.13 29.20
N HIS A 1117 26.48 -13.20 29.89
CA HIS A 1117 25.15 -13.79 29.86
C HIS A 1117 24.17 -13.01 30.76
N SER A 1118 24.57 -12.57 31.96
CA SER A 1118 23.62 -11.94 32.91
C SER A 1118 23.01 -10.62 32.43
N GLY A 1119 23.71 -9.87 31.57
CA GLY A 1119 23.29 -8.52 31.15
C GLY A 1119 23.21 -7.52 32.30
N GLU A 1120 23.89 -7.79 33.42
CA GLU A 1120 23.80 -6.98 34.64
C GLU A 1120 24.68 -5.73 34.56
N LEU A 1121 24.15 -4.59 35.02
CA LEU A 1121 24.74 -3.27 34.79
C LEU A 1121 26.11 -3.10 35.44
N GLN A 1122 26.31 -3.50 36.70
CA GLN A 1122 27.56 -3.28 37.47
C GLN A 1122 28.73 -4.14 37.00
N SER A 1123 28.49 -5.41 36.71
CA SER A 1123 29.48 -6.33 36.16
C SER A 1123 29.85 -5.93 34.73
N THR A 1124 28.88 -5.51 33.91
CA THR A 1124 29.14 -5.00 32.56
C THR A 1124 29.88 -3.65 32.60
N ALA A 1125 29.57 -2.76 33.55
CA ALA A 1125 30.30 -1.51 33.76
C ALA A 1125 31.78 -1.73 34.12
N ARG A 1126 32.05 -2.73 34.97
CA ARG A 1126 33.43 -3.12 35.32
C ARG A 1126 34.16 -3.74 34.15
N LEU A 1127 33.47 -4.53 33.34
CA LEU A 1127 34.04 -5.09 32.11
C LEU A 1127 34.40 -3.96 31.14
N ALA A 1128 33.52 -2.97 30.96
CA ALA A 1128 33.77 -1.77 30.17
C ALA A 1128 34.96 -0.96 30.73
N ALA A 1129 35.03 -0.73 32.03
CA ALA A 1129 36.13 -0.02 32.67
C ALA A 1129 37.47 -0.75 32.54
N ALA A 1130 37.50 -2.08 32.72
CA ALA A 1130 38.70 -2.89 32.51
C ALA A 1130 39.18 -2.81 31.06
N TRP A 1131 38.25 -2.86 30.09
CA TRP A 1131 38.58 -2.64 28.68
C TRP A 1131 39.12 -1.25 28.39
N LEU A 1132 38.52 -0.20 28.96
CA LEU A 1132 38.96 1.19 28.80
C LEU A 1132 40.35 1.44 29.39
N ALA A 1133 40.73 0.71 30.44
CA ALA A 1133 42.04 0.77 31.07
C ALA A 1133 43.15 0.04 30.29
N ILE A 1134 42.82 -0.70 29.23
CA ILE A 1134 43.77 -1.37 28.34
C ILE A 1134 43.86 -0.61 27.01
N ASP A 1135 45.08 -0.40 26.51
CA ASP A 1135 45.36 0.38 25.30
C ASP A 1135 44.69 -0.17 24.02
N ALA A 1136 44.41 0.75 23.09
CA ALA A 1136 43.60 0.53 21.88
C ALA A 1136 44.25 -0.38 20.81
N GLU A 1137 45.56 -0.62 20.86
CA GLU A 1137 46.30 -1.42 19.86
C GLU A 1137 46.21 -2.94 20.07
N ALA A 1138 45.39 -3.40 21.03
CA ALA A 1138 45.21 -4.82 21.25
C ALA A 1138 44.45 -5.49 20.07
N PRO A 1139 44.80 -6.73 19.68
CA PRO A 1139 44.09 -7.50 18.66
C PRO A 1139 42.61 -7.81 19.00
N ASP A 1140 42.15 -7.44 20.19
CA ASP A 1140 40.81 -7.68 20.72
C ASP A 1140 39.87 -6.46 20.53
N GLY A 1141 40.19 -5.52 19.62
CA GLY A 1141 39.42 -4.28 19.43
C GLY A 1141 37.92 -4.49 19.16
N PHE A 1142 37.53 -5.59 18.51
CA PHE A 1142 36.13 -5.97 18.33
C PHE A 1142 35.45 -6.41 19.63
N ASP A 1143 36.13 -7.19 20.49
CA ASP A 1143 35.60 -7.63 21.78
C ASP A 1143 35.37 -6.43 22.70
N LYS A 1144 36.33 -5.49 22.70
CA LYS A 1144 36.20 -4.20 23.37
C LYS A 1144 35.00 -3.41 22.84
N ALA A 1145 34.83 -3.31 21.52
CA ALA A 1145 33.69 -2.60 20.95
C ALA A 1145 32.33 -3.21 21.34
N ILE A 1146 32.20 -4.55 21.34
CA ILE A 1146 30.99 -5.24 21.77
C ILE A 1146 30.70 -4.94 23.24
N ALA A 1147 31.69 -5.13 24.12
CA ALA A 1147 31.52 -4.91 25.56
C ALA A 1147 31.13 -3.46 25.89
N LEU A 1148 31.78 -2.48 25.25
CA LEU A 1148 31.50 -1.06 25.43
C LEU A 1148 30.12 -0.68 24.86
N ALA A 1149 29.76 -1.16 23.67
CA ALA A 1149 28.46 -0.89 23.07
C ALA A 1149 27.31 -1.45 23.92
N ARG A 1150 27.47 -2.68 24.42
CA ARG A 1150 26.50 -3.33 25.31
C ARG A 1150 26.35 -2.59 26.64
N PHE A 1151 27.46 -2.19 27.27
CA PHE A 1151 27.40 -1.38 28.49
C PHE A 1151 26.63 -0.08 28.29
N VAL A 1152 26.96 0.67 27.22
CA VAL A 1152 26.27 1.93 26.90
C VAL A 1152 24.79 1.69 26.65
N ALA A 1153 24.43 0.62 25.92
CA ALA A 1153 23.04 0.29 25.65
C ALA A 1153 22.27 -0.07 26.93
N LEU A 1154 22.87 -0.83 27.85
CA LEU A 1154 22.26 -1.17 29.15
C LEU A 1154 22.07 0.08 30.02
N HIS A 1155 23.09 0.93 30.10
CA HIS A 1155 23.04 2.17 30.87
C HIS A 1155 21.93 3.11 30.37
N LEU A 1156 21.83 3.32 29.05
CA LEU A 1156 20.81 4.20 28.45
C LEU A 1156 19.38 3.69 28.64
N ARG A 1157 19.18 2.37 28.80
CA ARG A 1157 17.85 1.79 29.07
C ARG A 1157 17.44 1.89 30.53
N GLY A 1158 18.34 2.34 31.41
CA GLY A 1158 18.10 2.28 32.86
C GLY A 1158 17.93 0.86 33.35
N ALA A 1159 18.72 -0.09 32.82
CA ALA A 1159 18.67 -1.49 33.25
C ALA A 1159 18.80 -1.59 34.78
N VAL A 1160 18.01 -2.46 35.40
CA VAL A 1160 18.00 -2.64 36.86
C VAL A 1160 19.35 -3.18 37.32
N ASP A 1161 19.92 -2.50 38.30
CA ASP A 1161 21.19 -2.82 38.94
C ASP A 1161 20.99 -3.87 40.05
N LEU A 1162 21.92 -4.82 40.20
CA LEU A 1162 21.96 -5.66 41.40
C LEU A 1162 22.38 -4.80 42.61
N PRO A 1163 21.60 -4.77 43.70
CA PRO A 1163 21.95 -3.99 44.89
C PRO A 1163 23.03 -4.70 45.72
N ILE A 1164 24.26 -4.78 45.18
CA ILE A 1164 25.41 -5.41 45.82
C ILE A 1164 26.20 -4.40 46.66
N ALA A 1165 26.79 -4.89 47.75
CA ALA A 1165 27.79 -4.13 48.49
C ALA A 1165 28.97 -3.74 47.57
N GLY A 1166 29.27 -2.44 47.48
CA GLY A 1166 30.31 -1.91 46.58
C GLY A 1166 29.84 -1.59 45.16
N ALA A 1167 28.54 -1.56 44.89
CA ALA A 1167 27.98 -1.03 43.64
C ALA A 1167 28.53 0.39 43.35
N TRP A 1168 28.87 0.67 42.09
CA TRP A 1168 29.31 1.98 41.65
C TRP A 1168 28.11 2.94 41.58
N SER A 1169 28.33 4.20 41.97
CA SER A 1169 27.29 5.23 41.91
C SER A 1169 26.84 5.50 40.47
N ALA A 1170 25.64 6.04 40.30
CA ALA A 1170 25.12 6.47 39.00
C ALA A 1170 26.09 7.43 38.28
N ASP A 1171 26.71 8.36 39.00
CA ASP A 1171 27.73 9.29 38.45
C ASP A 1171 28.92 8.52 37.87
N ARG A 1172 29.43 7.51 38.59
CA ARG A 1172 30.55 6.70 38.10
C ARG A 1172 30.14 5.85 36.89
N LEU A 1173 28.93 5.31 36.87
CA LEU A 1173 28.42 4.57 35.71
C LEU A 1173 28.29 5.48 34.48
N ALA A 1174 27.79 6.70 34.66
CA ALA A 1174 27.71 7.72 33.61
C ALA A 1174 29.10 8.12 33.10
N ASP A 1175 30.07 8.34 33.99
CA ASP A 1175 31.46 8.66 33.62
C ASP A 1175 32.11 7.55 32.76
N ILE A 1176 31.85 6.28 33.07
CA ILE A 1176 32.34 5.14 32.27
C ILE A 1176 31.59 5.07 30.94
N ALA A 1177 30.28 5.37 30.92
CA ALA A 1177 29.48 5.34 29.70
C ALA A 1177 29.94 6.41 28.72
N ASP A 1178 30.24 7.62 29.20
CA ASP A 1178 30.81 8.72 28.41
C ASP A 1178 32.18 8.37 27.85
N GLN A 1179 33.04 7.71 28.64
CA GLN A 1179 34.33 7.21 28.17
C GLN A 1179 34.16 6.13 27.10
N ALA A 1180 33.24 5.19 27.30
CA ALA A 1180 32.93 4.14 26.33
C ALA A 1180 32.41 4.72 25.00
N GLN A 1181 31.50 5.68 25.05
CA GLN A 1181 30.98 6.37 23.86
C GLN A 1181 32.08 7.13 23.10
N ARG A 1182 32.94 7.86 23.82
CA ARG A 1182 34.09 8.54 23.21
C ARG A 1182 35.04 7.54 22.55
N TRP A 1183 35.34 6.43 23.23
CA TRP A 1183 36.18 5.39 22.66
C TRP A 1183 35.55 4.80 21.40
N LEU A 1184 34.27 4.43 21.42
CA LEU A 1184 33.57 3.89 20.24
C LEU A 1184 33.58 4.87 19.07
N ALA A 1185 33.34 6.17 19.32
CA ALA A 1185 33.40 7.20 18.28
C ALA A 1185 34.80 7.29 17.65
N THR A 1186 35.86 7.36 18.47
CA THR A 1186 37.25 7.41 17.96
C THR A 1186 37.69 6.11 17.30
N TRP A 1187 37.25 4.97 17.83
CA TRP A 1187 37.55 3.66 17.27
C TRP A 1187 37.05 3.58 15.85
N HIS A 1188 35.86 4.10 15.55
CA HIS A 1188 35.32 4.16 14.20
C HIS A 1188 36.15 5.06 13.25
N GLU A 1189 36.66 6.18 13.74
CA GLU A 1189 37.43 7.18 12.97
C GLU A 1189 38.86 6.74 12.64
N GLN A 1190 39.52 5.96 13.49
CA GLN A 1190 40.89 5.49 13.29
C GLN A 1190 40.96 4.45 12.17
N ARG A 1191 41.37 4.87 10.97
CA ARG A 1191 41.55 4.00 9.79
C ARG A 1191 42.90 4.22 9.13
#